data_AF-A0A9Q3V3D3-F1
#
_entry.id   AF-A0A9Q3V3D3-F1
#
_cell.length_a   1.000
_cell.length_b   1.000
_cell.length_c   1.000
_cell.angle_alpha   90.00
_cell.angle_beta   90.00
_cell.angle_gamma   90.00
#
_symmetry.space_group_name_H-M   'P 1'
#
loop_
_entity.id
_entity.type
_entity.pdbx_description
1 polymer ?
#
loop_
_entity_poly.entity_id
_entity_poly.type
_entity_poly.pdbx_seq_one_letter_code
_entity_poly.pdbx_strand_id
1 'polypeptide(L)'
;MPQNNIQSSTPTSADGDGLHVRPDLLPESYLFIEKTPFIQAQTDKFGMTGDTTFRTTSRIGYSGKIFTICQGQVLIQPNSEDANKVNLILKPFTQPIKGLAIKYFIYRGLKASDFFGSNQTINPISNATGFVKHIRDDFQKLYNTLNLTEPTLTAQYIGYPGTGSYAQTTNLLIDDFFFKISQEDAGSTAANQKAFELPMIPRGTHLGTIDSNSSIGIDIVLNEGDYTIENDPNPFKLDLNFARLNNHILNSTSGANAFENKLIRESATQFIDIAAFYGLHTHGKGKLYANSGGQDAVFQTNDTIYEAIKDFKTANTTYLYIQGSRQRSYNFYGNHTIGATLNDYKKGTTVANLAAGNFSEKWPVKEFLNTPSLAIQLTTDSNDAAALYVKQGILNVDTANEDYFIRGENLLQQADTNNTVDTGLTKPIVFDIKKTSYGTNIGSFVQLIYEGKALEITNVVPPLSSGESLILKDIDDVFGLINVTPHIQPKSTNELRYVIDQNLLLIDFENKRGGKDIATVTTKRVEDMIMGDENETLERVTYETLLNNIRQGFEGFYQSRSAYQDNSNGGTITYSDTMNNFYSPEKPYYLKTRIFTGLDGNTITGLSIKTDEKTLPSKKLLGITKIENDKFSLLIDQHQLNNPKFYLKNELSDETSKYNSLEGIEYKKYSLCIIGENHAGELTTVFPTDDVYVTTVDSMVFTSNEYSKFYPNLSKEIIFKLDLF
;
A
#
# COMPACT_ATOMS: atom_id res chain seq x y z
N MET A 1 19.70 0.97 -15.30
CA MET A 1 18.39 0.61 -14.73
C MET A 1 17.33 1.40 -15.48
N PRO A 2 16.28 0.77 -16.03
CA PRO A 2 15.10 1.53 -16.38
C PRO A 2 14.61 2.16 -15.07
N GLN A 3 14.52 3.49 -15.02
CA GLN A 3 13.82 4.15 -13.94
C GLN A 3 12.42 3.53 -13.87
N ASN A 4 11.99 3.07 -12.69
CA ASN A 4 10.58 2.80 -12.44
C ASN A 4 9.86 4.08 -12.85
N ASN A 5 9.15 4.06 -13.98
CA ASN A 5 8.36 5.22 -14.37
C ASN A 5 7.39 5.50 -13.22
N ILE A 6 7.47 6.73 -12.74
CA ILE A 6 6.61 7.34 -11.72
C ILE A 6 5.17 6.97 -12.05
N GLN A 7 4.39 6.53 -11.04
CA GLN A 7 3.06 5.95 -11.20
C GLN A 7 2.10 6.99 -11.78
N SER A 8 2.14 7.40 -13.06
CA SER A 8 1.33 8.53 -13.51
C SER A 8 -0.18 8.22 -13.36
N SER A 9 -0.75 8.57 -12.20
CA SER A 9 -2.12 9.04 -12.13
C SER A 9 -2.15 10.18 -13.13
N THR A 10 -3.06 10.05 -14.08
CA THR A 10 -3.45 11.21 -14.86
C THR A 10 -3.75 12.32 -13.86
N PRO A 11 -3.28 13.57 -14.07
CA PRO A 11 -3.78 14.69 -13.28
C PRO A 11 -5.29 14.58 -13.26
N THR A 12 -5.91 14.70 -12.09
CA THR A 12 -7.36 14.82 -12.01
C THR A 12 -7.78 15.86 -13.03
N SER A 13 -8.65 15.52 -13.97
CA SER A 13 -9.40 16.57 -14.65
C SER A 13 -10.16 17.27 -13.54
N ALA A 14 -9.89 18.56 -13.35
CA ALA A 14 -10.81 19.40 -12.62
C ALA A 14 -12.21 19.13 -13.21
N ASP A 15 -13.23 19.00 -12.35
CA ASP A 15 -14.58 19.15 -12.87
C ASP A 15 -14.74 20.53 -13.53
N GLY A 16 -15.89 20.77 -14.17
CA GLY A 16 -16.18 22.08 -14.78
C GLY A 16 -16.04 23.26 -13.82
N ASP A 17 -15.91 23.00 -12.50
CA ASP A 17 -15.86 23.96 -11.41
C ASP A 17 -14.48 24.04 -10.72
N GLY A 18 -13.44 23.33 -11.20
CA GLY A 18 -12.08 23.45 -10.66
C GLY A 18 -11.76 22.51 -9.48
N LEU A 19 -12.64 21.56 -9.15
CA LEU A 19 -12.47 20.66 -8.00
C LEU A 19 -11.70 19.38 -8.38
N HIS A 20 -10.85 18.91 -7.47
CA HIS A 20 -10.21 17.61 -7.60
C HIS A 20 -11.26 16.50 -7.44
N VAL A 21 -11.37 15.65 -8.46
CA VAL A 21 -12.27 14.49 -8.49
C VAL A 21 -11.42 13.24 -8.62
N ARG A 22 -11.81 12.16 -7.94
CA ARG A 22 -11.20 10.84 -8.09
C ARG A 22 -11.11 10.50 -9.58
N PRO A 23 -9.90 10.23 -10.13
CA PRO A 23 -9.77 9.95 -11.54
C PRO A 23 -10.55 8.69 -11.91
N ASP A 24 -11.22 8.73 -13.07
CA ASP A 24 -11.86 7.54 -13.63
C ASP A 24 -10.88 6.38 -13.65
N LEU A 25 -11.33 5.20 -13.23
CA LEU A 25 -10.57 3.99 -13.45
C LEU A 25 -10.43 3.82 -14.98
N LEU A 26 -9.18 3.70 -15.43
CA LEU A 26 -8.82 3.31 -16.79
C LEU A 26 -8.09 1.96 -16.79
N PRO A 27 -8.74 0.84 -16.41
CA PRO A 27 -8.12 -0.47 -16.40
C PRO A 27 -7.67 -0.88 -17.80
N GLU A 28 -6.44 -1.35 -17.94
CA GLU A 28 -5.91 -1.87 -19.19
C GLU A 28 -5.09 -3.14 -18.92
N SER A 29 -5.63 -4.29 -19.30
CA SER A 29 -4.98 -5.59 -19.04
C SER A 29 -5.29 -6.61 -20.13
N TYR A 30 -4.64 -7.78 -20.07
CA TYR A 30 -4.86 -8.91 -20.96
C TYR A 30 -5.43 -10.11 -20.19
N LEU A 31 -6.36 -10.83 -20.81
CA LEU A 31 -6.90 -12.08 -20.28
C LEU A 31 -5.79 -13.13 -20.26
N PHE A 32 -5.47 -13.68 -19.10
CA PHE A 32 -4.30 -14.56 -18.96
C PHE A 32 -4.42 -15.90 -19.69
N ILE A 33 -5.60 -16.24 -20.20
CA ILE A 33 -5.87 -17.43 -21.00
C ILE A 33 -6.38 -17.05 -22.38
N GLU A 34 -6.23 -17.95 -23.36
CA GLU A 34 -6.98 -17.85 -24.60
C GLU A 34 -8.49 -17.98 -24.31
N LYS A 35 -9.31 -17.16 -24.96
CA LYS A 35 -10.77 -17.15 -24.80
C LYS A 35 -11.38 -18.43 -25.36
N THR A 36 -11.34 -19.46 -24.53
CA THR A 36 -11.89 -20.79 -24.74
C THR A 36 -12.50 -21.24 -23.41
N PRO A 37 -13.54 -22.10 -23.43
CA PRO A 37 -14.18 -22.54 -22.20
C PRO A 37 -13.18 -23.20 -21.25
N PHE A 38 -13.33 -22.93 -19.95
CA PHE A 38 -12.56 -23.59 -18.90
C PHE A 38 -13.50 -24.05 -17.78
N ILE A 39 -12.98 -24.87 -16.86
CA ILE A 39 -13.76 -25.37 -15.73
C ILE A 39 -13.09 -24.94 -14.43
N GLN A 40 -13.85 -24.34 -13.52
CA GLN A 40 -13.40 -24.12 -12.15
C GLN A 40 -14.23 -24.95 -11.18
N ALA A 41 -13.58 -25.73 -10.32
CA ALA A 41 -14.26 -26.41 -9.21
C ALA A 41 -14.62 -25.40 -8.10
N GLN A 42 -15.67 -25.66 -7.34
CA GLN A 42 -16.06 -24.77 -6.23
C GLN A 42 -14.96 -24.64 -5.18
N THR A 43 -14.21 -25.71 -4.94
CA THR A 43 -13.05 -25.71 -4.03
C THR A 43 -11.87 -24.92 -4.57
N ASP A 44 -11.86 -24.59 -5.86
CA ASP A 44 -10.75 -23.96 -6.57
C ASP A 44 -10.92 -22.46 -6.80
N LYS A 45 -12.01 -21.89 -6.29
CA LYS A 45 -12.27 -20.46 -6.34
C LYS A 45 -11.43 -19.69 -5.31
N PHE A 46 -11.18 -18.42 -5.59
CA PHE A 46 -10.66 -17.49 -4.59
C PHE A 46 -11.64 -17.32 -3.41
N GLY A 47 -11.09 -17.13 -2.22
CA GLY A 47 -11.85 -16.78 -1.03
C GLY A 47 -11.96 -17.89 0.01
N MET A 48 -12.95 -17.77 0.89
CA MET A 48 -13.22 -18.71 1.96
C MET A 48 -13.51 -20.10 1.41
N THR A 49 -12.73 -21.07 1.86
CA THR A 49 -12.95 -22.51 1.59
C THR A 49 -13.45 -23.25 2.84
N GLY A 50 -13.31 -22.63 4.00
CA GLY A 50 -13.81 -23.05 5.29
C GLY A 50 -13.67 -21.92 6.31
N ASP A 51 -14.04 -22.19 7.56
CA ASP A 51 -14.00 -21.17 8.63
C ASP A 51 -12.56 -20.75 8.98
N THR A 52 -11.60 -21.66 8.78
CA THR A 52 -10.18 -21.45 9.10
C THR A 52 -9.29 -21.40 7.86
N THR A 53 -9.84 -21.52 6.65
CA THR A 53 -9.04 -21.57 5.41
C THR A 53 -9.53 -20.60 4.35
N PHE A 54 -8.59 -19.87 3.75
CA PHE A 54 -8.83 -18.90 2.68
C PHE A 54 -7.89 -19.17 1.52
N ARG A 55 -8.45 -19.47 0.35
CA ARG A 55 -7.67 -19.73 -0.86
C ARG A 55 -7.35 -18.41 -1.55
N THR A 56 -6.06 -18.15 -1.76
CA THR A 56 -5.60 -16.98 -2.51
C THR A 56 -5.44 -17.29 -3.99
N THR A 57 -5.14 -18.55 -4.33
CA THR A 57 -4.92 -18.98 -5.71
C THR A 57 -6.24 -19.35 -6.37
N SER A 58 -6.68 -18.58 -7.36
CA SER A 58 -7.81 -18.99 -8.22
C SER A 58 -7.31 -20.02 -9.22
N ARG A 59 -7.86 -21.23 -9.20
CA ARG A 59 -7.40 -22.35 -10.02
C ARG A 59 -8.47 -22.77 -11.03
N ILE A 60 -8.05 -23.05 -12.26
CA ILE A 60 -8.94 -23.49 -13.34
C ILE A 60 -8.36 -24.73 -14.03
N GLY A 61 -9.21 -25.68 -14.37
CA GLY A 61 -8.92 -26.74 -15.33
C GLY A 61 -8.97 -26.17 -16.75
N TYR A 62 -7.83 -26.21 -17.44
CA TYR A 62 -7.65 -25.50 -18.70
C TYR A 62 -6.58 -26.20 -19.55
N SER A 63 -6.72 -26.15 -20.87
CA SER A 63 -5.68 -26.60 -21.81
C SER A 63 -5.59 -25.58 -22.94
N GLY A 64 -4.41 -25.01 -23.13
CA GLY A 64 -4.21 -23.91 -24.06
C GLY A 64 -3.04 -23.04 -23.69
N LYS A 65 -3.01 -21.84 -24.28
CA LYS A 65 -1.94 -20.84 -24.12
C LYS A 65 -2.24 -19.90 -22.95
N ILE A 66 -1.18 -19.53 -22.23
CA ILE A 66 -1.19 -18.56 -21.14
C ILE A 66 -0.48 -17.29 -21.58
N PHE A 67 -1.02 -16.14 -21.22
CA PHE A 67 -0.56 -14.81 -21.66
C PHE A 67 -0.27 -13.89 -20.47
N THR A 68 0.68 -12.97 -20.64
CA THR A 68 0.96 -11.93 -19.63
C THR A 68 -0.18 -10.92 -19.50
N ILE A 69 -0.68 -10.71 -18.28
CA ILE A 69 -1.76 -9.77 -17.96
C ILE A 69 -1.36 -8.32 -18.23
N CYS A 70 -0.11 -7.95 -17.92
CA CYS A 70 0.44 -6.61 -18.15
C CYS A 70 1.93 -6.71 -18.51
N GLN A 71 2.53 -5.56 -18.84
CA GLN A 71 3.98 -5.48 -19.01
C GLN A 71 4.67 -5.56 -17.65
N GLY A 72 5.70 -6.39 -17.52
CA GLY A 72 6.42 -6.54 -16.26
C GLY A 72 7.69 -7.37 -16.34
N GLN A 73 8.47 -7.34 -15.27
CA GLN A 73 9.65 -8.19 -15.10
C GLN A 73 9.22 -9.58 -14.64
N VAL A 74 9.87 -10.61 -15.16
CA VAL A 74 9.45 -12.00 -14.93
C VAL A 74 10.55 -12.82 -14.27
N LEU A 75 10.19 -13.48 -13.16
CA LEU A 75 10.98 -14.47 -12.44
C LEU A 75 10.34 -15.86 -12.59
N ILE A 76 11.12 -16.88 -12.98
CA ILE A 76 10.66 -18.27 -13.05
C ILE A 76 11.14 -19.05 -11.82
N GLN A 77 10.24 -19.83 -11.23
CA GLN A 77 10.51 -20.69 -10.08
C GLN A 77 9.97 -22.11 -10.33
N PRO A 78 10.57 -23.15 -9.73
CA PRO A 78 10.05 -24.51 -9.85
C PRO A 78 8.69 -24.62 -9.16
N ASN A 79 7.86 -25.55 -9.65
CA ASN A 79 6.70 -25.97 -8.89
C ASN A 79 7.12 -27.06 -7.89
N SER A 80 6.78 -26.86 -6.62
CA SER A 80 7.17 -27.75 -5.51
C SER A 80 6.49 -29.12 -5.54
N GLU A 81 5.37 -29.26 -6.24
CA GLU A 81 4.62 -30.52 -6.35
C GLU A 81 4.89 -31.28 -7.66
N ASP A 82 5.38 -30.59 -8.70
CA ASP A 82 5.55 -31.16 -10.04
C ASP A 82 6.79 -30.59 -10.76
N ALA A 83 7.85 -31.39 -10.88
CA ALA A 83 9.10 -30.99 -11.50
C ALA A 83 9.00 -30.69 -13.01
N ASN A 84 7.91 -31.10 -13.67
CA ASN A 84 7.65 -30.77 -15.07
C ASN A 84 6.95 -29.42 -15.22
N LYS A 85 6.71 -28.72 -14.11
CA LYS A 85 6.03 -27.43 -14.08
C LYS A 85 6.88 -26.34 -13.44
N VAL A 86 6.60 -25.12 -13.86
CA VAL A 86 7.15 -23.91 -13.30
C VAL A 86 6.05 -22.96 -12.90
N ASN A 87 6.36 -22.11 -11.93
CA ASN A 87 5.58 -20.95 -11.57
C ASN A 87 6.29 -19.71 -12.11
N LEU A 88 5.51 -18.79 -12.65
CA LEU A 88 5.99 -17.53 -13.20
C LEU A 88 5.50 -16.39 -12.31
N ILE A 89 6.42 -15.58 -11.81
CA ILE A 89 6.14 -14.40 -11.00
C ILE A 89 6.40 -13.18 -11.86
N LEU A 90 5.37 -12.38 -12.12
CA LEU A 90 5.45 -11.15 -12.88
C LEU A 90 5.27 -9.95 -11.94
N LYS A 91 6.30 -9.10 -11.85
CA LYS A 91 6.22 -7.79 -11.20
C LYS A 91 5.82 -6.74 -12.24
N PRO A 92 4.65 -6.08 -12.11
CA PRO A 92 4.23 -5.07 -13.08
C PRO A 92 5.26 -3.95 -13.20
N PHE A 93 5.62 -3.61 -14.44
CA PHE A 93 6.32 -2.37 -14.75
C PHE A 93 5.33 -1.22 -14.91
N THR A 94 4.20 -1.52 -15.58
CA THR A 94 3.05 -0.62 -15.69
C THR A 94 1.88 -1.24 -14.93
N GLN A 95 1.32 -0.51 -13.97
CA GLN A 95 0.14 -0.96 -13.23
C GLN A 95 -1.06 -1.07 -14.16
N PRO A 96 -1.73 -2.24 -14.25
CA PRO A 96 -2.86 -2.43 -15.16
C PRO A 96 -4.13 -1.71 -14.70
N ILE A 97 -4.22 -1.31 -13.43
CA ILE A 97 -5.34 -0.56 -12.85
C ILE A 97 -4.76 0.55 -11.99
N LYS A 98 -4.96 1.81 -12.40
CA LYS A 98 -4.55 2.96 -11.58
C LYS A 98 -5.34 2.98 -10.27
N GLY A 99 -4.67 3.26 -9.15
CA GLY A 99 -5.27 3.22 -7.81
C GLY A 99 -5.38 1.82 -7.17
N LEU A 100 -4.99 0.76 -7.89
CA LEU A 100 -4.80 -0.58 -7.33
C LEU A 100 -3.34 -0.99 -7.53
N ALA A 101 -2.51 -0.79 -6.50
CA ALA A 101 -1.11 -1.15 -6.58
C ALA A 101 -0.95 -2.68 -6.50
N ILE A 102 -0.54 -3.30 -7.61
CA ILE A 102 -0.27 -4.74 -7.70
C ILE A 102 1.23 -4.95 -7.58
N LYS A 103 1.62 -5.80 -6.64
CA LYS A 103 3.01 -6.22 -6.42
C LYS A 103 3.39 -7.33 -7.40
N TYR A 104 2.60 -8.40 -7.44
CA TYR A 104 2.89 -9.59 -8.25
C TYR A 104 1.64 -10.20 -8.90
N PHE A 105 1.79 -10.69 -10.12
CA PHE A 105 0.95 -11.74 -10.69
C PHE A 105 1.73 -13.05 -10.66
N ILE A 106 1.17 -14.10 -10.04
CA ILE A 106 1.83 -15.40 -9.94
C ILE A 106 1.03 -16.45 -10.70
N TYR A 107 1.57 -16.91 -11.82
CA TYR A 107 1.01 -17.98 -12.65
C TYR A 107 1.59 -19.30 -12.16
N ARG A 108 0.74 -20.25 -11.76
CA ARG A 108 1.17 -21.52 -11.16
C ARG A 108 0.85 -22.71 -12.05
N GLY A 109 1.89 -23.45 -12.45
CA GLY A 109 1.74 -24.72 -13.15
C GLY A 109 1.91 -24.67 -14.68
N LEU A 110 2.75 -23.78 -15.21
CA LEU A 110 3.14 -23.75 -16.63
C LEU A 110 4.09 -24.90 -16.95
N LYS A 111 4.07 -25.46 -18.16
CA LYS A 111 5.01 -26.52 -18.54
C LYS A 111 6.45 -26.03 -18.54
N ALA A 112 7.34 -26.72 -17.83
CA ALA A 112 8.77 -26.39 -17.79
C ALA A 112 9.42 -26.51 -19.19
N SER A 113 9.00 -27.51 -19.97
CA SER A 113 9.52 -27.77 -21.32
C SER A 113 9.29 -26.65 -22.31
N ASP A 114 8.37 -25.72 -22.03
CA ASP A 114 8.12 -24.56 -22.88
C ASP A 114 9.24 -23.50 -22.75
N PHE A 115 9.96 -23.50 -21.62
CA PHE A 115 10.98 -22.51 -21.29
C PHE A 115 12.39 -23.01 -21.58
N PHE A 116 12.70 -24.23 -21.16
CA PHE A 116 14.04 -24.82 -21.24
C PHE A 116 14.00 -26.34 -21.43
N GLY A 117 15.08 -26.86 -22.02
CA GLY A 117 15.27 -28.28 -22.27
C GLY A 117 16.20 -28.95 -21.24
N SER A 118 16.82 -30.06 -21.66
CA SER A 118 17.86 -30.76 -20.89
C SER A 118 18.99 -29.80 -20.46
N ASN A 119 19.54 -30.03 -19.27
CA ASN A 119 20.54 -29.16 -18.62
C ASN A 119 20.04 -27.71 -18.37
N GLN A 120 18.72 -27.49 -18.35
CA GLN A 120 18.11 -26.18 -18.13
C GLN A 120 18.59 -25.11 -19.14
N THR A 121 18.95 -25.52 -20.36
CA THR A 121 19.27 -24.56 -21.43
C THR A 121 17.98 -23.97 -21.98
N ILE A 122 17.88 -22.64 -22.08
CA ILE A 122 16.70 -21.97 -22.64
C ILE A 122 16.43 -22.51 -24.05
N ASN A 123 15.17 -22.70 -24.42
CA ASN A 123 14.81 -23.23 -25.72
C ASN A 123 15.29 -22.32 -26.89
N PRO A 124 15.57 -22.88 -28.08
CA PRO A 124 15.89 -22.10 -29.28
C PRO A 124 14.64 -21.43 -29.86
N ILE A 125 14.83 -20.34 -30.62
CA ILE A 125 13.74 -19.51 -31.20
C ILE A 125 12.79 -20.33 -32.09
N SER A 126 13.27 -21.34 -32.81
CA SER A 126 12.51 -22.08 -33.83
C SER A 126 11.25 -22.78 -33.30
N ASN A 127 11.21 -23.12 -32.01
CA ASN A 127 10.09 -23.80 -31.35
C ASN A 127 9.66 -23.08 -30.05
N ALA A 128 9.94 -21.79 -29.95
CA ALA A 128 9.81 -21.02 -28.72
C ALA A 128 8.40 -20.47 -28.47
N THR A 129 8.02 -20.34 -27.19
CA THR A 129 6.92 -19.47 -26.79
C THR A 129 7.24 -18.01 -27.07
N GLY A 130 6.25 -17.12 -26.96
CA GLY A 130 6.48 -15.68 -27.11
C GLY A 130 7.50 -15.16 -26.10
N PHE A 131 7.45 -15.67 -24.86
CA PHE A 131 8.42 -15.39 -23.82
C PHE A 131 9.85 -15.80 -24.21
N VAL A 132 10.05 -17.07 -24.59
CA VAL A 132 11.38 -17.58 -24.97
C VAL A 132 11.94 -16.82 -26.18
N LYS A 133 11.08 -16.53 -27.16
CA LYS A 133 11.49 -15.75 -28.33
C LYS A 133 11.97 -14.35 -27.91
N HIS A 134 11.23 -13.67 -27.05
CA HIS A 134 11.58 -12.32 -26.59
C HIS A 134 12.94 -12.29 -25.87
N ILE A 135 13.17 -13.19 -24.90
CA ILE A 135 14.43 -13.23 -24.17
C ILE A 135 15.62 -13.61 -25.07
N ARG A 136 15.42 -14.51 -26.03
CA ARG A 136 16.45 -14.91 -26.99
C ARG A 136 16.81 -13.76 -27.93
N ASP A 137 15.80 -13.07 -28.46
CA ASP A 137 15.99 -11.92 -29.34
C ASP A 137 16.78 -10.82 -28.60
N ASP A 138 16.46 -10.52 -27.35
CA ASP A 138 17.15 -9.49 -26.57
C ASP A 138 18.57 -9.90 -26.17
N PHE A 139 18.77 -11.17 -25.81
CA PHE A 139 20.09 -11.71 -25.52
C PHE A 139 21.00 -11.65 -26.77
N GLN A 140 20.49 -12.09 -27.92
CA GLN A 140 21.21 -12.01 -29.20
C GLN A 140 21.55 -10.58 -29.59
N LYS A 141 20.60 -9.64 -29.46
CA LYS A 141 20.85 -8.22 -29.72
C LYS A 141 22.00 -7.69 -28.86
N LEU A 142 22.01 -7.97 -27.56
CA LEU A 142 23.06 -7.51 -26.65
C LEU A 142 24.46 -7.96 -27.10
N TYR A 143 24.65 -9.27 -27.33
CA TYR A 143 25.96 -9.81 -27.72
C TYR A 143 26.39 -9.35 -29.12
N ASN A 144 25.45 -9.23 -30.05
CA ASN A 144 25.71 -8.65 -31.37
C ASN A 144 26.13 -7.18 -31.27
N THR A 145 25.49 -6.37 -30.41
CA THR A 145 25.86 -4.97 -30.18
C THR A 145 27.24 -4.85 -29.54
N LEU A 146 27.61 -5.77 -28.65
CA LEU A 146 28.91 -5.78 -27.99
C LEU A 146 30.04 -6.44 -28.82
N ASN A 147 29.72 -7.01 -30.00
CA ASN A 147 30.64 -7.83 -30.81
C ASN A 147 31.27 -8.98 -30.02
N LEU A 148 30.49 -9.62 -29.15
CA LEU A 148 30.92 -10.75 -28.33
C LEU A 148 30.27 -12.05 -28.82
N THR A 149 30.91 -13.18 -28.54
CA THR A 149 30.31 -14.50 -28.81
C THR A 149 29.20 -14.76 -27.81
N GLU A 150 28.00 -15.14 -28.28
CA GLU A 150 26.86 -15.50 -27.45
C GLU A 150 27.19 -16.74 -26.59
N PRO A 151 27.16 -16.65 -25.25
CA PRO A 151 27.32 -17.81 -24.38
C PRO A 151 26.01 -18.61 -24.28
N THR A 152 26.07 -19.79 -23.67
CA THR A 152 24.87 -20.61 -23.46
C THR A 152 23.92 -19.94 -22.46
N LEU A 153 22.73 -19.54 -22.92
CA LEU A 153 21.68 -19.01 -22.06
C LEU A 153 20.96 -20.14 -21.31
N THR A 154 21.11 -20.17 -19.99
CA THR A 154 20.51 -21.16 -19.08
C THR A 154 19.36 -20.56 -18.25
N ALA A 155 18.52 -21.41 -17.67
CA ALA A 155 17.33 -21.01 -16.91
C ALA A 155 17.66 -20.21 -15.63
N GLN A 156 18.88 -20.29 -15.13
CA GLN A 156 19.32 -19.48 -13.99
C GLN A 156 19.23 -17.97 -14.26
N TYR A 157 19.41 -17.54 -15.52
CA TYR A 157 19.32 -16.13 -15.91
C TYR A 157 17.89 -15.59 -15.97
N ILE A 158 16.88 -16.46 -15.90
CA ILE A 158 15.48 -16.09 -15.68
C ILE A 158 15.02 -16.43 -14.25
N GLY A 159 15.99 -16.69 -13.37
CA GLY A 159 15.85 -16.93 -11.94
C GLY A 159 15.42 -18.31 -11.50
N TYR A 160 15.42 -19.30 -12.40
CA TYR A 160 15.25 -20.70 -12.00
C TYR A 160 16.46 -21.17 -11.16
N PRO A 161 16.30 -22.00 -10.12
CA PRO A 161 17.42 -22.43 -9.29
C PRO A 161 18.45 -23.24 -10.09
N GLY A 162 19.71 -22.79 -10.04
CA GLY A 162 20.84 -23.52 -10.60
C GLY A 162 21.40 -24.55 -9.61
N THR A 163 22.53 -25.16 -9.97
CA THR A 163 23.29 -26.06 -9.09
C THR A 163 24.45 -25.35 -8.40
N GLY A 164 24.96 -25.91 -7.30
CA GLY A 164 26.13 -25.36 -6.60
C GLY A 164 25.84 -23.98 -6.01
N SER A 165 26.67 -22.99 -6.32
CA SER A 165 26.57 -21.62 -5.80
C SER A 165 25.33 -20.84 -6.27
N TYR A 166 24.56 -21.38 -7.22
CA TYR A 166 23.28 -20.81 -7.69
C TYR A 166 22.04 -21.51 -7.11
N ALA A 167 22.23 -22.42 -6.14
CA ALA A 167 21.13 -23.05 -5.42
C ALA A 167 20.40 -22.03 -4.53
N GLN A 168 19.07 -22.03 -4.57
CA GLN A 168 18.22 -21.07 -3.86
C GLN A 168 17.49 -21.74 -2.68
N THR A 169 17.60 -21.15 -1.48
CA THR A 169 16.80 -21.56 -0.32
C THR A 169 15.37 -21.02 -0.42
N THR A 170 14.41 -21.68 0.22
CA THR A 170 12.98 -21.35 0.11
C THR A 170 12.58 -20.09 0.91
N ASN A 171 13.37 -19.70 1.90
CA ASN A 171 13.12 -18.51 2.73
C ASN A 171 13.56 -17.19 2.08
N LEU A 172 14.15 -17.22 0.87
CA LEU A 172 14.48 -16.00 0.15
C LEU A 172 13.19 -15.28 -0.24
N LEU A 173 13.14 -13.97 0.01
CA LEU A 173 12.00 -13.15 -0.38
C LEU A 173 11.92 -13.04 -1.90
N ILE A 174 10.71 -12.87 -2.46
CA ILE A 174 10.56 -12.61 -3.90
C ILE A 174 11.21 -11.27 -4.27
N ASP A 175 11.03 -10.26 -3.43
CA ASP A 175 11.57 -8.90 -3.57
C ASP A 175 13.09 -8.87 -3.77
N ASP A 176 13.81 -9.79 -3.10
CA ASP A 176 15.25 -9.94 -3.22
C ASP A 176 15.75 -10.20 -4.64
N PHE A 177 14.90 -10.72 -5.52
CA PHE A 177 15.24 -10.97 -6.92
C PHE A 177 14.93 -9.77 -7.81
N PHE A 178 13.97 -8.92 -7.44
CA PHE A 178 13.52 -7.77 -8.22
C PHE A 178 14.24 -6.47 -7.86
N PHE A 179 14.68 -6.30 -6.61
CA PHE A 179 15.30 -5.04 -6.11
C PHE A 179 16.82 -5.13 -5.89
N LYS A 180 17.43 -6.20 -6.40
CA LYS A 180 18.88 -6.41 -6.33
C LYS A 180 19.66 -5.44 -7.22
N ILE A 181 20.92 -5.20 -6.84
CA ILE A 181 21.94 -4.70 -7.77
C ILE A 181 22.63 -5.94 -8.36
N SER A 182 22.54 -6.13 -9.67
CA SER A 182 23.27 -7.20 -10.34
C SER A 182 24.73 -6.79 -10.51
N GLN A 183 25.58 -7.23 -9.59
CA GLN A 183 27.04 -7.13 -9.71
C GLN A 183 27.67 -8.48 -9.42
N GLU A 184 28.65 -8.85 -10.23
CA GLU A 184 29.63 -9.85 -9.84
C GLU A 184 30.71 -9.13 -9.04
N ASP A 185 30.92 -9.56 -7.79
CA ASP A 185 31.96 -9.00 -6.94
C ASP A 185 33.33 -9.30 -7.58
N ALA A 186 34.00 -8.27 -8.08
CA ALA A 186 35.34 -8.40 -8.65
C ALA A 186 36.31 -8.92 -7.57
N GLY A 187 36.69 -10.21 -7.67
CA GLY A 187 37.58 -10.88 -6.73
C GLY A 187 36.90 -11.81 -5.71
N SER A 188 35.56 -11.90 -5.69
CA SER A 188 34.87 -12.93 -4.91
C SER A 188 34.89 -14.26 -5.65
N THR A 189 35.25 -15.32 -4.93
CA THR A 189 35.17 -16.72 -5.43
C THR A 189 33.79 -17.35 -5.21
N ALA A 190 32.89 -16.65 -4.51
CA ALA A 190 31.52 -17.09 -4.29
C ALA A 190 30.60 -16.47 -5.35
N ALA A 191 30.08 -17.30 -6.26
CA ALA A 191 29.11 -16.83 -7.23
C ALA A 191 27.85 -16.33 -6.52
N ASN A 192 27.38 -15.14 -6.89
CA ASN A 192 26.18 -14.55 -6.34
C ASN A 192 24.95 -15.17 -7.00
N GLN A 193 24.14 -15.90 -6.22
CA GLN A 193 22.89 -16.55 -6.66
C GLN A 193 21.86 -15.59 -7.29
N LYS A 194 22.08 -14.27 -7.19
CA LYS A 194 21.24 -13.20 -7.73
C LYS A 194 21.93 -12.42 -8.87
N ALA A 195 23.12 -12.77 -9.35
CA ALA A 195 23.83 -12.02 -10.41
C ALA A 195 23.25 -12.24 -11.83
N PHE A 196 22.05 -11.74 -12.09
CA PHE A 196 21.40 -11.77 -13.40
C PHE A 196 20.31 -10.70 -13.50
N GLU A 197 20.02 -10.20 -14.70
CA GLU A 197 18.90 -9.28 -14.93
C GLU A 197 17.64 -10.04 -15.33
N LEU A 198 16.50 -9.73 -14.69
CA LEU A 198 15.22 -10.35 -15.01
C LEU A 198 14.64 -9.76 -16.30
N PRO A 199 14.10 -10.60 -17.21
CA PRO A 199 13.56 -10.11 -18.48
C PRO A 199 12.29 -9.28 -18.29
N MET A 200 12.19 -8.19 -19.04
CA MET A 200 10.97 -7.38 -19.17
C MET A 200 10.10 -7.97 -20.27
N ILE A 201 8.85 -8.29 -20.00
CA ILE A 201 7.95 -8.95 -20.95
C ILE A 201 6.76 -8.04 -21.26
N PRO A 202 6.41 -7.81 -22.55
CA PRO A 202 5.22 -7.05 -22.92
C PRO A 202 3.91 -7.73 -22.49
N ARG A 203 2.85 -6.94 -22.31
CA ARG A 203 1.47 -7.43 -22.13
C ARG A 203 1.04 -8.31 -23.32
N GLY A 204 0.27 -9.37 -23.06
CA GLY A 204 -0.27 -10.26 -24.11
C GLY A 204 0.78 -11.19 -24.72
N THR A 205 1.98 -11.27 -24.14
CA THR A 205 3.01 -12.21 -24.59
C THR A 205 2.60 -13.62 -24.20
N HIS A 206 2.62 -14.55 -25.17
CA HIS A 206 2.43 -15.97 -24.90
C HIS A 206 3.58 -16.50 -24.02
N LEU A 207 3.27 -16.78 -22.77
CA LEU A 207 4.20 -17.25 -21.75
C LEU A 207 4.55 -18.72 -21.96
N GLY A 208 3.52 -19.55 -22.07
CA GLY A 208 3.62 -21.00 -22.22
C GLY A 208 2.24 -21.64 -22.22
N THR A 209 2.22 -22.95 -22.04
CA THR A 209 1.04 -23.79 -22.18
C THR A 209 0.77 -24.63 -20.93
N ILE A 210 -0.43 -25.21 -20.88
CA ILE A 210 -0.88 -26.15 -19.84
C ILE A 210 -1.13 -27.52 -20.44
N ASP A 211 -0.73 -28.58 -19.72
CA ASP A 211 -0.97 -29.97 -20.17
C ASP A 211 -2.46 -30.26 -20.29
N SER A 212 -2.81 -31.18 -21.20
CA SER A 212 -4.18 -31.66 -21.32
C SER A 212 -4.64 -32.24 -19.98
N ASN A 213 -5.82 -31.83 -19.52
CA ASN A 213 -6.40 -32.20 -18.22
C ASN A 213 -5.61 -31.72 -16.98
N SER A 214 -4.75 -30.71 -17.13
CA SER A 214 -4.10 -30.05 -15.99
C SER A 214 -4.85 -28.78 -15.59
N SER A 215 -4.39 -28.16 -14.50
CA SER A 215 -4.87 -26.87 -14.02
C SER A 215 -3.78 -25.81 -14.07
N ILE A 216 -4.20 -24.55 -14.16
CA ILE A 216 -3.39 -23.36 -13.92
C ILE A 216 -3.96 -22.60 -12.72
N GLY A 217 -3.08 -22.13 -11.83
CA GLY A 217 -3.42 -21.21 -10.74
C GLY A 217 -2.98 -19.79 -11.05
N ILE A 218 -3.70 -18.80 -10.52
CA ILE A 218 -3.30 -17.39 -10.55
C ILE A 218 -3.49 -16.78 -9.15
N ASP A 219 -2.47 -16.10 -8.64
CA ASP A 219 -2.61 -15.13 -7.55
C ASP A 219 -2.35 -13.71 -8.07
N ILE A 220 -3.09 -12.75 -7.53
CA ILE A 220 -2.81 -11.33 -7.68
C ILE A 220 -2.49 -10.78 -6.29
N VAL A 221 -1.24 -10.38 -6.09
CA VAL A 221 -0.72 -9.86 -4.82
C VAL A 221 -0.71 -8.34 -4.89
N LEU A 222 -1.32 -7.67 -3.92
CA LEU A 222 -1.34 -6.21 -3.79
C LEU A 222 -0.03 -5.70 -3.17
N ASN A 223 0.32 -4.46 -3.46
CA ASN A 223 1.54 -3.84 -2.95
C ASN A 223 1.27 -3.06 -1.66
N GLU A 224 1.94 -3.47 -0.58
CA GLU A 224 1.96 -2.77 0.71
C GLU A 224 3.24 -1.92 0.88
N GLY A 225 4.22 -2.07 -0.02
CA GLY A 225 5.48 -1.35 0.00
C GLY A 225 6.69 -2.22 -0.37
N ASP A 226 7.82 -1.55 -0.62
CA ASP A 226 9.08 -2.17 -1.05
C ASP A 226 10.11 -2.16 0.10
N TYR A 227 9.72 -2.77 1.23
CA TYR A 227 10.55 -2.86 2.44
C TYR A 227 10.31 -4.14 3.22
N THR A 228 11.24 -4.44 4.13
CA THR A 228 11.10 -5.46 5.16
C THR A 228 10.93 -4.84 6.52
N ILE A 229 10.21 -5.54 7.38
CA ILE A 229 10.08 -5.22 8.80
C ILE A 229 10.91 -6.25 9.55
N GLU A 230 11.86 -5.79 10.36
CA GLU A 230 12.63 -6.68 11.22
C GLU A 230 11.70 -7.30 12.27
N ASN A 231 11.88 -8.60 12.54
CA ASN A 231 11.08 -9.36 13.51
C ASN A 231 9.56 -9.38 13.24
N ASP A 232 9.11 -9.19 11.99
CA ASP A 232 7.67 -9.23 11.65
C ASP A 232 7.02 -10.56 12.10
N PRO A 233 6.09 -10.51 13.08
CA PRO A 233 5.49 -11.70 13.67
C PRO A 233 4.49 -12.38 12.74
N ASN A 234 4.14 -11.79 11.60
CA ASN A 234 3.25 -12.44 10.65
C ASN A 234 3.93 -13.72 10.08
N PRO A 235 3.36 -14.92 10.32
CA PRO A 235 3.93 -16.17 9.80
C PRO A 235 3.91 -16.25 8.27
N PHE A 236 3.01 -15.53 7.61
CA PHE A 236 2.94 -15.48 6.16
C PHE A 236 3.98 -14.51 5.59
N LYS A 237 4.79 -14.98 4.64
CA LYS A 237 5.81 -14.18 3.93
C LYS A 237 5.70 -14.40 2.42
N LEU A 238 6.02 -13.37 1.65
CA LEU A 238 6.15 -13.44 0.19
C LEU A 238 7.55 -13.95 -0.20
N ASP A 239 7.82 -15.21 0.15
CA ASP A 239 9.10 -15.89 -0.10
C ASP A 239 9.01 -16.93 -1.24
N LEU A 240 10.13 -17.60 -1.53
CA LEU A 240 10.17 -18.67 -2.52
C LEU A 240 9.40 -19.91 -2.08
N ASN A 241 9.19 -20.14 -0.77
CA ASN A 241 8.33 -21.20 -0.28
C ASN A 241 6.90 -20.98 -0.80
N PHE A 242 6.36 -19.77 -0.61
CA PHE A 242 5.08 -19.35 -1.18
C PHE A 242 5.09 -19.35 -2.72
N ALA A 243 6.14 -18.81 -3.36
CA ALA A 243 6.20 -18.67 -4.81
C ALA A 243 6.22 -20.02 -5.56
N ARG A 244 6.75 -21.07 -4.93
CA ARG A 244 6.89 -22.43 -5.51
C ARG A 244 5.68 -23.33 -5.29
N LEU A 245 4.70 -22.94 -4.47
CA LEU A 245 3.49 -23.75 -4.26
C LEU A 245 2.71 -23.91 -5.56
N ASN A 246 2.08 -25.06 -5.76
CA ASN A 246 1.15 -25.27 -6.86
C ASN A 246 -0.18 -24.53 -6.63
N ASN A 247 -0.57 -24.43 -5.36
CA ASN A 247 -1.80 -23.78 -4.90
C ASN A 247 -1.56 -23.24 -3.50
N HIS A 248 -1.98 -22.01 -3.23
CA HIS A 248 -1.83 -21.39 -1.92
C HIS A 248 -3.17 -21.20 -1.20
N ILE A 249 -3.20 -21.65 0.06
CA ILE A 249 -4.34 -21.54 0.97
C ILE A 249 -3.77 -21.06 2.32
N LEU A 250 -4.24 -19.91 2.77
CA LEU A 250 -4.00 -19.42 4.13
C LEU A 250 -4.78 -20.28 5.12
N ASN A 251 -4.14 -20.63 6.23
CA ASN A 251 -4.78 -21.35 7.33
C ASN A 251 -4.65 -20.53 8.61
N SER A 252 -5.76 -19.96 9.09
CA SER A 252 -5.78 -19.10 10.28
C SER A 252 -5.51 -19.83 11.60
N THR A 253 -5.21 -21.14 11.57
CA THR A 253 -4.78 -21.94 12.72
C THR A 253 -3.31 -22.33 12.68
N SER A 254 -2.55 -21.91 11.66
CA SER A 254 -1.12 -22.23 11.56
C SER A 254 -0.22 -21.29 12.37
N GLY A 255 -0.76 -20.23 12.96
CA GLY A 255 -0.03 -19.35 13.87
C GLY A 255 0.18 -20.02 15.23
N ALA A 256 1.27 -19.66 15.90
CA ALA A 256 1.62 -20.19 17.21
C ALA A 256 0.68 -19.69 18.33
N ASN A 257 0.01 -18.55 18.12
CA ASN A 257 -0.88 -17.91 19.10
C ASN A 257 -2.06 -17.19 18.42
N ALA A 258 -3.00 -16.67 19.23
CA ALA A 258 -4.21 -16.02 18.75
C ALA A 258 -3.94 -14.75 17.92
N PHE A 259 -2.86 -14.04 18.21
CA PHE A 259 -2.47 -12.83 17.49
C PHE A 259 -1.86 -13.18 16.12
N GLU A 260 -0.95 -14.14 16.03
CA GLU A 260 -0.46 -14.66 14.75
C GLU A 260 -1.60 -15.21 13.88
N ASN A 261 -2.57 -15.88 14.49
CA ASN A 261 -3.78 -16.31 13.80
C ASN A 261 -4.60 -15.14 13.24
N LYS A 262 -4.65 -13.99 13.94
CA LYS A 262 -5.23 -12.75 13.40
C LYS A 262 -4.39 -12.22 12.24
N LEU A 263 -3.06 -12.17 12.36
CA LEU A 263 -2.17 -11.68 11.30
C LEU A 263 -2.26 -12.52 10.02
N ILE A 264 -2.39 -13.84 10.13
CA ILE A 264 -2.63 -14.72 8.97
C ILE A 264 -3.97 -14.38 8.30
N ARG A 265 -5.01 -14.02 9.08
CA ARG A 265 -6.28 -13.55 8.52
C ARG A 265 -6.10 -12.23 7.78
N GLU A 266 -5.33 -11.29 8.34
CA GLU A 266 -5.03 -10.00 7.71
C GLU A 266 -4.32 -10.19 6.36
N SER A 267 -3.46 -11.20 6.22
CA SER A 267 -2.80 -11.52 4.94
C SER A 267 -3.76 -11.84 3.79
N ALA A 268 -5.03 -12.18 4.05
CA ALA A 268 -6.02 -12.33 2.99
C ALA A 268 -6.30 -11.02 2.24
N THR A 269 -6.08 -9.86 2.89
CA THR A 269 -6.27 -8.53 2.29
C THR A 269 -5.19 -8.17 1.27
N GLN A 270 -4.06 -8.90 1.27
CA GLN A 270 -2.96 -8.77 0.30
C GLN A 270 -3.29 -9.36 -1.06
N PHE A 271 -4.48 -9.98 -1.24
CA PHE A 271 -4.85 -10.66 -2.46
C PHE A 271 -6.18 -10.18 -3.02
N ILE A 272 -6.31 -10.24 -4.35
CA ILE A 272 -7.57 -9.99 -5.06
C ILE A 272 -7.90 -11.14 -6.00
N ASP A 273 -9.18 -11.49 -6.07
CA ASP A 273 -9.70 -12.49 -7.01
C ASP A 273 -9.50 -12.05 -8.47
N ILE A 274 -9.11 -12.98 -9.34
CA ILE A 274 -8.92 -12.73 -10.77
C ILE A 274 -10.22 -12.32 -11.48
N ALA A 275 -11.37 -12.88 -11.08
CA ALA A 275 -12.66 -12.52 -11.68
C ALA A 275 -13.08 -11.11 -11.26
N ALA A 276 -12.88 -10.74 -9.98
CA ALA A 276 -13.11 -9.38 -9.51
C ALA A 276 -12.12 -8.37 -10.14
N PHE A 277 -10.85 -8.73 -10.30
CA PHE A 277 -9.84 -7.92 -10.99
C PHE A 277 -10.26 -7.57 -12.42
N TYR A 278 -10.69 -8.56 -13.21
CA TYR A 278 -11.20 -8.30 -14.56
C TYR A 278 -12.57 -7.60 -14.57
N GLY A 279 -13.39 -7.81 -13.54
CA GLY A 279 -14.65 -7.10 -13.36
C GLY A 279 -14.47 -5.59 -13.18
N LEU A 280 -13.33 -5.14 -12.62
CA LEU A 280 -12.99 -3.72 -12.54
C LEU A 280 -12.91 -3.05 -13.93
N HIS A 281 -12.67 -3.78 -15.02
CA HIS A 281 -12.69 -3.23 -16.39
C HIS A 281 -14.08 -2.74 -16.81
N THR A 282 -15.15 -3.08 -16.08
CA THR A 282 -16.50 -2.53 -16.29
C THR A 282 -16.69 -1.13 -15.69
N HIS A 283 -15.70 -0.64 -14.94
CA HIS A 283 -15.69 0.70 -14.39
C HIS A 283 -14.99 1.65 -15.38
N GLY A 284 -15.55 2.86 -15.56
CA GLY A 284 -14.98 3.87 -16.44
C GLY A 284 -14.83 3.40 -17.89
N LYS A 285 -13.65 3.62 -18.47
CA LYS A 285 -13.33 3.28 -19.88
C LYS A 285 -12.32 2.12 -19.98
N GLY A 286 -12.55 1.06 -19.21
CA GLY A 286 -11.68 -0.10 -19.17
C GLY A 286 -11.53 -0.84 -20.51
N LYS A 287 -10.38 -1.47 -20.70
CA LYS A 287 -10.03 -2.30 -21.87
C LYS A 287 -9.42 -3.62 -21.42
N LEU A 288 -10.12 -4.71 -21.70
CA LEU A 288 -9.61 -6.07 -21.52
C LEU A 288 -9.24 -6.66 -22.88
N TYR A 289 -7.95 -6.83 -23.13
CA TYR A 289 -7.45 -7.50 -24.32
C TYR A 289 -7.53 -9.01 -24.13
N ALA A 290 -7.80 -9.78 -25.17
CA ALA A 290 -7.81 -11.23 -25.10
C ALA A 290 -7.47 -11.86 -26.45
N ASN A 291 -6.82 -13.01 -26.43
CA ASN A 291 -6.69 -13.83 -27.63
C ASN A 291 -7.99 -14.62 -27.83
N SER A 292 -8.66 -14.43 -28.97
CA SER A 292 -9.93 -15.08 -29.30
C SER A 292 -9.84 -15.69 -30.69
N GLY A 293 -9.59 -17.01 -30.76
CA GLY A 293 -9.43 -17.72 -32.04
C GLY A 293 -8.17 -17.31 -32.79
N GLY A 294 -7.06 -17.10 -32.08
CA GLY A 294 -5.78 -16.70 -32.66
C GLY A 294 -5.66 -15.23 -33.04
N GLN A 295 -6.66 -14.40 -32.75
CA GLN A 295 -6.66 -12.95 -33.00
C GLN A 295 -6.82 -12.17 -31.70
N ASP A 296 -6.18 -11.01 -31.59
CA ASP A 296 -6.38 -10.12 -30.45
C ASP A 296 -7.72 -9.37 -30.56
N ALA A 297 -8.52 -9.47 -29.51
CA ALA A 297 -9.78 -8.75 -29.34
C ALA A 297 -9.69 -7.80 -28.14
N VAL A 298 -10.55 -6.78 -28.11
CA VAL A 298 -10.67 -5.83 -26.99
C VAL A 298 -12.11 -5.83 -26.48
N PHE A 299 -12.30 -6.13 -25.20
CA PHE A 299 -13.60 -6.09 -24.51
C PHE A 299 -13.71 -4.79 -23.71
N GLN A 300 -14.84 -4.10 -23.86
CA GLN A 300 -15.09 -2.78 -23.28
C GLN A 300 -16.52 -2.62 -22.74
N THR A 301 -17.39 -3.61 -22.94
CA THR A 301 -18.77 -3.58 -22.45
C THR A 301 -18.94 -4.56 -21.30
N ASN A 302 -19.89 -4.29 -20.41
CA ASN A 302 -20.23 -5.19 -19.30
C ASN A 302 -20.46 -6.64 -19.78
N ASP A 303 -21.18 -6.82 -20.89
CA ASP A 303 -21.45 -8.14 -21.44
C ASP A 303 -20.17 -8.83 -21.94
N THR A 304 -19.34 -8.13 -22.72
CA THR A 304 -18.11 -8.74 -23.27
C THR A 304 -17.07 -9.04 -22.20
N ILE A 305 -17.00 -8.23 -21.15
CA ILE A 305 -16.13 -8.45 -19.99
C ILE A 305 -16.65 -9.62 -19.15
N TYR A 306 -17.95 -9.67 -18.85
CA TYR A 306 -18.55 -10.79 -18.12
C TYR A 306 -18.35 -12.12 -18.86
N GLU A 307 -18.55 -12.12 -20.18
CA GLU A 307 -18.32 -13.32 -21.01
C GLU A 307 -16.88 -13.83 -20.96
N ALA A 308 -15.88 -12.99 -20.64
CA ALA A 308 -14.50 -13.41 -20.45
C ALA A 308 -14.25 -14.09 -19.09
N ILE A 309 -15.09 -13.82 -18.09
CA ILE A 309 -14.92 -14.33 -16.72
C ILE A 309 -16.02 -15.32 -16.28
N LYS A 310 -17.09 -15.49 -17.05
CA LYS A 310 -18.31 -16.22 -16.64
C LYS A 310 -18.10 -17.64 -16.11
N ASP A 311 -17.02 -18.31 -16.53
CA ASP A 311 -16.72 -19.69 -16.13
C ASP A 311 -15.99 -19.76 -14.77
N PHE A 312 -15.54 -18.63 -14.21
CA PHE A 312 -15.10 -18.52 -12.82
C PHE A 312 -16.32 -18.67 -11.89
N LYS A 313 -16.16 -19.43 -10.80
CA LYS A 313 -17.19 -19.56 -9.76
C LYS A 313 -17.44 -18.27 -8.99
N THR A 314 -16.55 -17.30 -9.10
CA THR A 314 -16.63 -15.98 -8.48
C THR A 314 -17.03 -14.89 -9.47
N ALA A 315 -17.42 -15.23 -10.71
CA ALA A 315 -17.78 -14.27 -11.76
C ALA A 315 -18.90 -13.30 -11.40
N ASN A 316 -19.72 -13.62 -10.39
CA ASN A 316 -20.82 -12.83 -9.86
C ASN A 316 -20.68 -12.57 -8.35
N THR A 317 -19.46 -12.64 -7.82
CA THR A 317 -19.15 -12.39 -6.40
C THR A 317 -18.67 -10.96 -6.20
N THR A 318 -19.29 -10.26 -5.24
CA THR A 318 -18.80 -8.97 -4.73
C THR A 318 -18.00 -9.22 -3.47
N TYR A 319 -16.79 -8.67 -3.41
CA TYR A 319 -15.93 -8.69 -2.23
C TYR A 319 -15.97 -7.33 -1.53
N LEU A 320 -16.02 -7.33 -0.20
CA LEU A 320 -15.93 -6.13 0.62
C LEU A 320 -14.75 -6.26 1.60
N TYR A 321 -13.87 -5.26 1.57
CA TYR A 321 -12.83 -5.05 2.58
C TYR A 321 -12.98 -3.65 3.17
N ILE A 322 -12.92 -3.56 4.50
CA ILE A 322 -12.92 -2.31 5.24
C ILE A 322 -11.63 -2.27 6.05
N GLN A 323 -10.77 -1.32 5.72
CA GLN A 323 -9.62 -0.95 6.52
C GLN A 323 -10.09 -0.01 7.63
N GLY A 324 -9.79 -0.34 8.87
CA GLY A 324 -9.98 0.51 10.04
C GLY A 324 -8.67 1.12 10.54
N SER A 325 -8.68 1.46 11.83
CA SER A 325 -7.55 2.11 12.50
C SER A 325 -6.25 1.33 12.35
N ARG A 326 -5.15 2.08 12.23
CA ARG A 326 -3.80 1.52 12.14
C ARG A 326 -3.56 0.59 10.95
N GLN A 327 -4.26 0.83 9.84
CA GLN A 327 -4.20 0.04 8.61
C GLN A 327 -4.52 -1.45 8.81
N ARG A 328 -5.24 -1.79 9.88
CA ARG A 328 -5.78 -3.13 10.13
C ARG A 328 -7.20 -3.24 9.60
N SER A 329 -7.72 -4.45 9.46
CA SER A 329 -9.12 -4.67 9.11
C SER A 329 -10.08 -4.09 10.14
N TYR A 330 -11.31 -3.81 9.70
CA TYR A 330 -12.36 -3.32 10.56
C TYR A 330 -12.58 -4.25 11.77
N ASN A 331 -12.69 -3.63 12.94
CA ASN A 331 -12.84 -4.30 14.24
C ASN A 331 -11.69 -5.25 14.64
N PHE A 332 -10.48 -5.08 14.09
CA PHE A 332 -9.30 -5.85 14.50
C PHE A 332 -9.02 -5.77 16.02
N TYR A 333 -9.21 -4.57 16.59
CA TYR A 333 -9.01 -4.26 18.01
C TYR A 333 -10.27 -4.43 18.88
N GLY A 334 -11.41 -4.86 18.32
CA GLY A 334 -12.62 -5.13 19.09
C GLY A 334 -13.40 -3.89 19.57
N ASN A 335 -13.07 -2.69 19.09
CA ASN A 335 -13.71 -1.43 19.51
C ASN A 335 -15.07 -1.17 18.84
N HIS A 336 -15.47 -1.93 17.82
CA HIS A 336 -16.64 -1.64 16.97
C HIS A 336 -17.91 -2.46 17.32
N THR A 337 -18.20 -2.74 18.59
CA THR A 337 -19.39 -3.55 18.96
C THR A 337 -20.72 -2.80 18.83
N ILE A 338 -21.76 -3.50 18.36
CA ILE A 338 -23.16 -3.06 18.40
C ILE A 338 -23.77 -3.53 19.72
N GLY A 339 -23.93 -2.59 20.66
CA GLY A 339 -24.43 -2.87 22.00
C GLY A 339 -23.55 -3.90 22.73
N ALA A 340 -24.17 -4.78 23.52
CA ALA A 340 -23.50 -5.87 24.24
C ALA A 340 -23.46 -7.19 23.42
N THR A 341 -23.37 -7.11 22.09
CA THR A 341 -23.33 -8.29 21.20
C THR A 341 -21.98 -8.43 20.51
N LEU A 342 -21.73 -9.59 19.87
CA LEU A 342 -20.56 -9.81 19.02
C LEU A 342 -20.71 -9.21 17.60
N ASN A 343 -21.84 -8.58 17.29
CA ASN A 343 -22.04 -7.94 16.00
C ASN A 343 -21.31 -6.60 15.96
N ASP A 344 -20.77 -6.24 14.81
CA ASP A 344 -19.95 -5.02 14.62
C ASP A 344 -20.33 -4.19 13.40
N TYR A 345 -21.22 -4.70 12.54
CA TYR A 345 -21.76 -3.96 11.40
C TYR A 345 -23.15 -4.46 11.03
N LYS A 346 -23.87 -3.67 10.23
CA LYS A 346 -25.08 -4.14 9.54
C LYS A 346 -24.83 -4.21 8.03
N LYS A 347 -25.46 -5.18 7.38
CA LYS A 347 -25.40 -5.35 5.92
C LYS A 347 -26.71 -5.83 5.34
N GLY A 348 -26.93 -5.54 4.07
CA GLY A 348 -28.13 -5.91 3.31
C GLY A 348 -27.93 -5.67 1.83
N THR A 349 -28.95 -5.98 1.03
CA THR A 349 -28.99 -5.57 -0.39
C THR A 349 -29.68 -4.23 -0.58
N THR A 350 -30.47 -3.77 0.41
CA THR A 350 -31.12 -2.46 0.44
C THR A 350 -31.06 -1.88 1.85
N VAL A 351 -31.38 -0.60 1.99
CA VAL A 351 -31.48 0.04 3.31
C VAL A 351 -32.55 -0.62 4.19
N ALA A 352 -33.62 -1.14 3.59
CA ALA A 352 -34.75 -1.74 4.31
C ALA A 352 -34.46 -3.14 4.89
N ASN A 353 -33.39 -3.81 4.46
CA ASN A 353 -33.08 -5.19 4.87
C ASN A 353 -31.72 -5.35 5.57
N LEU A 354 -31.23 -4.29 6.18
CA LEU A 354 -29.99 -4.31 6.95
C LEU A 354 -30.11 -5.24 8.17
N ALA A 355 -29.25 -6.24 8.24
CA ALA A 355 -29.13 -7.18 9.36
C ALA A 355 -27.76 -7.07 10.02
N ALA A 356 -27.73 -7.17 11.35
CA ALA A 356 -26.50 -7.18 12.12
C ALA A 356 -25.67 -8.44 11.85
N GLY A 357 -24.35 -8.31 11.86
CA GLY A 357 -23.41 -9.43 11.74
C GLY A 357 -22.02 -9.09 12.26
N ASN A 358 -21.08 -10.01 12.07
CA ASN A 358 -19.67 -9.83 12.41
C ASN A 358 -18.78 -9.78 11.15
N PHE A 359 -18.00 -8.71 11.02
CA PHE A 359 -17.20 -8.40 9.84
C PHE A 359 -15.90 -9.21 9.78
N SER A 360 -15.18 -9.37 10.88
CA SER A 360 -13.83 -9.97 10.86
C SER A 360 -13.70 -11.28 11.64
N GLU A 361 -14.82 -11.90 12.07
CA GLU A 361 -14.82 -13.15 12.85
C GLU A 361 -13.99 -14.27 12.19
N LYS A 362 -14.15 -14.43 10.87
CA LYS A 362 -13.51 -15.50 10.09
C LYS A 362 -12.39 -14.98 9.19
N TRP A 363 -12.71 -13.98 8.37
CA TRP A 363 -11.78 -13.35 7.43
C TRP A 363 -12.18 -11.88 7.22
N PRO A 364 -11.21 -10.98 7.02
CA PRO A 364 -11.44 -9.55 6.82
C PRO A 364 -11.95 -9.18 5.42
N VAL A 365 -12.02 -10.15 4.51
CA VAL A 365 -12.58 -10.00 3.16
C VAL A 365 -13.92 -10.74 3.11
N LYS A 366 -15.03 -9.99 2.98
CA LYS A 366 -16.38 -10.55 2.93
C LYS A 366 -16.83 -10.84 1.51
N GLU A 367 -17.42 -12.02 1.31
CA GLU A 367 -18.00 -12.45 0.04
C GLU A 367 -19.51 -12.28 0.01
N PHE A 368 -20.01 -11.72 -1.09
CA PHE A 368 -21.43 -11.56 -1.39
C PHE A 368 -21.74 -12.15 -2.76
N LEU A 369 -22.35 -13.33 -2.77
CA LEU A 369 -22.69 -14.03 -4.00
C LEU A 369 -23.99 -13.47 -4.58
N ASN A 370 -23.94 -13.06 -5.85
CA ASN A 370 -25.12 -12.66 -6.62
C ASN A 370 -25.95 -11.55 -5.96
N THR A 371 -25.30 -10.59 -5.28
CA THR A 371 -25.97 -9.44 -4.66
C THR A 371 -26.08 -8.25 -5.61
N PRO A 372 -27.31 -7.83 -6.00
CA PRO A 372 -27.52 -6.79 -7.01
C PRO A 372 -27.10 -5.38 -6.58
N SER A 373 -26.90 -5.20 -5.28
CA SER A 373 -26.49 -3.98 -4.58
C SER A 373 -26.02 -4.40 -3.19
N LEU A 374 -25.20 -3.57 -2.56
CA LEU A 374 -24.67 -3.80 -1.22
C LEU A 374 -24.92 -2.56 -0.37
N ALA A 375 -25.65 -2.72 0.73
CA ALA A 375 -25.87 -1.68 1.72
C ALA A 375 -25.18 -2.08 3.03
N ILE A 376 -24.47 -1.14 3.66
CA ILE A 376 -23.80 -1.36 4.95
C ILE A 376 -24.05 -0.20 5.93
N GLN A 377 -23.98 -0.50 7.23
CA GLN A 377 -23.85 0.50 8.30
C GLN A 377 -22.74 0.06 9.25
N LEU A 378 -21.93 1.02 9.69
CA LEU A 378 -20.79 0.79 10.59
C LEU A 378 -21.06 1.45 11.94
N THR A 379 -20.44 0.97 13.02
CA THR A 379 -20.55 1.63 14.33
C THR A 379 -19.73 2.91 14.39
N THR A 380 -20.29 3.94 15.03
CA THR A 380 -19.63 5.24 15.26
C THR A 380 -19.86 5.70 16.70
N ASP A 381 -18.95 6.51 17.24
CA ASP A 381 -19.17 7.30 18.47
C ASP A 381 -19.63 8.73 18.17
N SER A 382 -19.89 9.04 16.90
CA SER A 382 -20.28 10.36 16.40
C SER A 382 -19.25 11.46 16.70
N ASN A 383 -17.97 11.12 16.80
CA ASN A 383 -16.90 12.12 16.88
C ASN A 383 -16.81 12.97 15.59
N ASP A 384 -16.24 14.16 15.71
CA ASP A 384 -16.16 15.14 14.60
C ASP A 384 -15.16 14.78 13.50
N ALA A 385 -14.22 13.87 13.80
CA ALA A 385 -13.24 13.33 12.87
C ALA A 385 -13.78 12.10 12.11
N ALA A 386 -14.97 11.60 12.47
CA ALA A 386 -15.52 10.39 11.91
C ALA A 386 -15.73 10.52 10.40
N ALA A 387 -15.10 9.63 9.66
CA ALA A 387 -15.08 9.69 8.22
C ALA A 387 -14.80 8.34 7.54
N LEU A 388 -15.20 8.28 6.28
CA LEU A 388 -15.00 7.14 5.41
C LEU A 388 -14.51 7.61 4.03
N TYR A 389 -13.60 6.84 3.44
CA TYR A 389 -13.20 7.00 2.05
C TYR A 389 -13.38 5.71 1.27
N VAL A 390 -14.03 5.78 0.12
CA VAL A 390 -14.20 4.64 -0.80
C VAL A 390 -13.02 4.59 -1.77
N LYS A 391 -12.01 3.77 -1.45
CA LYS A 391 -10.84 3.56 -2.32
C LYS A 391 -11.20 2.82 -3.61
N GLN A 392 -12.05 1.79 -3.51
CA GLN A 392 -12.59 1.04 -4.65
C GLN A 392 -14.07 0.74 -4.46
N GLY A 393 -14.83 0.75 -5.55
CA GLY A 393 -16.28 0.61 -5.55
C GLY A 393 -16.99 1.81 -6.19
N ILE A 394 -18.28 1.63 -6.45
CA ILE A 394 -19.17 2.65 -7.03
C ILE A 394 -20.26 2.91 -6.00
N LEU A 395 -20.34 4.16 -5.52
CA LEU A 395 -21.41 4.58 -4.63
C LEU A 395 -22.71 4.70 -5.42
N ASN A 396 -23.80 4.25 -4.81
CA ASN A 396 -25.14 4.49 -5.33
C ASN A 396 -25.47 5.99 -5.24
N VAL A 397 -26.27 6.49 -6.19
CA VAL A 397 -26.68 7.90 -6.27
C VAL A 397 -27.33 8.43 -4.98
N ASP A 398 -27.98 7.57 -4.21
CA ASP A 398 -28.64 7.92 -2.95
C ASP A 398 -27.66 8.02 -1.76
N THR A 399 -26.40 7.57 -1.94
CA THR A 399 -25.37 7.71 -0.90
C THR A 399 -24.69 9.07 -1.02
N ALA A 400 -25.09 9.99 -0.14
CA ALA A 400 -24.49 11.31 -0.05
C ALA A 400 -22.98 11.21 0.20
N ASN A 401 -22.19 11.90 -0.63
CA ASN A 401 -20.74 11.88 -0.56
C ASN A 401 -20.15 13.14 -1.19
N GLU A 402 -18.88 13.39 -0.89
CA GLU A 402 -18.07 14.48 -1.42
C GLU A 402 -16.87 13.89 -2.17
N ASP A 403 -17.07 13.44 -3.41
CA ASP A 403 -16.04 12.71 -4.19
C ASP A 403 -15.53 11.46 -3.45
N TYR A 404 -16.47 10.56 -3.12
CA TYR A 404 -16.19 9.30 -2.40
C TYR A 404 -15.70 9.46 -0.95
N PHE A 405 -15.57 10.69 -0.44
CA PHE A 405 -15.49 10.95 1.00
C PHE A 405 -16.89 11.03 1.61
N ILE A 406 -17.11 10.37 2.74
CA ILE A 406 -18.37 10.39 3.49
C ILE A 406 -18.04 10.73 4.94
N ARG A 407 -18.50 11.90 5.40
CA ARG A 407 -18.17 12.46 6.72
C ARG A 407 -19.29 13.37 7.23
N GLY A 408 -19.21 13.78 8.50
CA GLY A 408 -20.14 14.76 9.07
C GLY A 408 -21.60 14.34 8.85
N GLU A 409 -22.44 15.24 8.34
CA GLU A 409 -23.84 14.92 8.05
C GLU A 409 -24.05 13.87 6.96
N ASN A 410 -23.08 13.64 6.06
CA ASN A 410 -23.17 12.58 5.05
C ASN A 410 -22.96 11.19 5.65
N LEU A 411 -22.24 11.09 6.78
CA LEU A 411 -21.93 9.84 7.46
C LEU A 411 -22.77 9.59 8.71
N LEU A 412 -22.95 10.62 9.54
CA LEU A 412 -23.51 10.51 10.89
C LEU A 412 -25.03 10.65 10.86
N GLN A 413 -25.70 9.87 11.71
CA GLN A 413 -27.14 9.94 11.88
C GLN A 413 -27.49 10.99 12.95
N GLN A 414 -28.55 11.76 12.73
CA GLN A 414 -29.09 12.66 13.75
C GLN A 414 -30.20 11.94 14.51
N ALA A 415 -30.25 12.13 15.83
CA ALA A 415 -31.32 11.60 16.66
C ALA A 415 -32.67 12.16 16.20
N ASP A 416 -33.67 11.28 16.06
CA ASP A 416 -35.05 11.67 15.76
C ASP A 416 -35.88 11.75 17.05
N THR A 417 -36.99 12.48 17.00
CA THR A 417 -37.87 12.69 18.16
C THR A 417 -38.49 11.41 18.70
N ASN A 418 -38.48 10.31 17.93
CA ASN A 418 -39.03 9.02 18.29
C ASN A 418 -37.95 7.98 18.65
N ASN A 419 -36.66 8.35 18.68
CA ASN A 419 -35.52 7.44 18.91
C ASN A 419 -35.56 6.17 18.02
N THR A 420 -36.04 6.30 16.78
CA THR A 420 -36.02 5.21 15.80
C THR A 420 -34.67 5.08 15.10
N VAL A 421 -33.84 6.12 15.19
CA VAL A 421 -32.50 6.19 14.61
C VAL A 421 -31.44 5.87 15.66
N ASP A 422 -30.60 4.87 15.36
CA ASP A 422 -29.48 4.45 16.23
C ASP A 422 -28.25 5.32 15.95
N THR A 423 -28.01 6.35 16.75
CA THR A 423 -26.85 7.25 16.59
C THR A 423 -25.50 6.58 16.86
N GLY A 424 -25.49 5.34 17.37
CA GLY A 424 -24.29 4.50 17.45
C GLY A 424 -23.90 3.87 16.10
N LEU A 425 -24.67 4.12 15.04
CA LEU A 425 -24.43 3.65 13.68
C LEU A 425 -24.36 4.81 12.68
N THR A 426 -23.59 4.62 11.62
CA THR A 426 -23.57 5.52 10.46
C THR A 426 -24.90 5.49 9.71
N LYS A 427 -25.14 6.50 8.87
CA LYS A 427 -26.11 6.41 7.79
C LYS A 427 -25.79 5.18 6.92
N PRO A 428 -26.81 4.54 6.31
CA PRO A 428 -26.58 3.47 5.34
C PRO A 428 -25.73 3.96 4.16
N ILE A 429 -24.68 3.20 3.84
CA ILE A 429 -23.81 3.42 2.69
C ILE A 429 -24.15 2.36 1.67
N VAL A 430 -24.55 2.77 0.46
CA VAL A 430 -25.04 1.87 -0.58
C VAL A 430 -24.10 1.90 -1.78
N PHE A 431 -23.76 0.71 -2.28
CA PHE A 431 -22.90 0.50 -3.44
C PHE A 431 -23.68 -0.11 -4.60
N ASP A 432 -23.39 0.41 -5.79
CA ASP A 432 -23.87 -0.13 -7.05
C ASP A 432 -22.92 -1.21 -7.57
N ILE A 433 -23.48 -2.37 -7.92
CA ILE A 433 -22.75 -3.48 -8.53
C ILE A 433 -23.07 -3.52 -10.02
N LYS A 434 -22.03 -3.53 -10.87
CA LYS A 434 -22.20 -3.59 -12.33
C LYS A 434 -22.85 -4.90 -12.76
N LYS A 435 -23.68 -4.80 -13.80
CA LYS A 435 -24.47 -5.91 -14.35
C LYS A 435 -24.36 -5.98 -15.86
N THR A 436 -24.55 -7.17 -16.40
CA THR A 436 -24.80 -7.39 -17.82
C THR A 436 -26.15 -6.81 -18.24
N SER A 437 -26.39 -6.71 -19.55
CA SER A 437 -27.69 -6.32 -20.13
C SER A 437 -28.84 -7.26 -19.73
N TYR A 438 -28.52 -8.51 -19.34
CA TYR A 438 -29.46 -9.50 -18.82
C TYR A 438 -29.62 -9.46 -17.29
N GLY A 439 -29.01 -8.49 -16.60
CA GLY A 439 -29.14 -8.31 -15.15
C GLY A 439 -28.28 -9.25 -14.30
N THR A 440 -27.26 -9.91 -14.88
CA THR A 440 -26.32 -10.75 -14.13
C THR A 440 -25.23 -9.88 -13.52
N ASN A 441 -24.94 -10.06 -12.23
CA ASN A 441 -23.88 -9.31 -11.56
C ASN A 441 -22.50 -9.73 -12.05
N ILE A 442 -21.60 -8.75 -12.12
CA ILE A 442 -20.22 -8.93 -12.53
C ILE A 442 -19.34 -8.87 -11.27
N GLY A 443 -18.33 -9.73 -11.21
CA GLY A 443 -17.37 -9.80 -10.13
C GLY A 443 -16.85 -8.41 -9.77
N SER A 444 -16.83 -8.08 -8.49
CA SER A 444 -16.52 -6.71 -8.04
C SER A 444 -15.78 -6.70 -6.72
N PHE A 445 -15.03 -5.62 -6.49
CA PHE A 445 -14.25 -5.40 -5.28
C PHE A 445 -14.55 -4.00 -4.73
N VAL A 446 -15.04 -3.96 -3.49
CA VAL A 446 -15.30 -2.74 -2.73
C VAL A 446 -14.26 -2.66 -1.60
N GLN A 447 -13.50 -1.57 -1.56
CA GLN A 447 -12.48 -1.31 -0.55
C GLN A 447 -12.69 0.06 0.05
N LEU A 448 -12.81 0.11 1.37
CA LEU A 448 -13.10 1.32 2.15
C LEU A 448 -12.01 1.53 3.20
N ILE A 449 -11.78 2.78 3.56
CA ILE A 449 -11.01 3.18 4.75
C ILE A 449 -11.98 3.90 5.67
N TYR A 450 -12.04 3.50 6.94
CA TYR A 450 -13.03 3.99 7.89
C TYR A 450 -12.40 4.29 9.25
N GLU A 451 -12.53 5.53 9.69
CA GLU A 451 -12.22 5.97 11.05
C GLU A 451 -13.50 6.55 11.64
N GLY A 452 -14.17 5.85 12.54
CA GLY A 452 -15.46 6.31 13.08
C GLY A 452 -15.64 6.12 14.58
N LYS A 453 -14.68 5.52 15.26
CA LYS A 453 -14.75 5.32 16.71
C LYS A 453 -13.36 5.47 17.31
N ALA A 454 -13.27 6.26 18.37
CA ALA A 454 -12.03 6.45 19.11
C ALA A 454 -11.47 5.11 19.61
N LEU A 455 -10.15 5.00 19.60
CA LEU A 455 -9.43 3.84 20.09
C LEU A 455 -8.65 4.23 21.35
N GLU A 456 -9.11 3.72 22.49
CA GLU A 456 -8.45 3.91 23.78
C GLU A 456 -7.27 2.94 23.92
N ILE A 457 -6.16 3.45 24.45
CA ILE A 457 -4.92 2.69 24.66
C ILE A 457 -4.84 2.33 26.14
N THR A 458 -4.88 1.04 26.43
CA THR A 458 -4.96 0.51 27.80
C THR A 458 -3.62 0.07 28.36
N ASN A 459 -2.64 -0.26 27.52
CA ASN A 459 -1.32 -0.71 27.94
C ASN A 459 -0.26 0.38 27.70
N VAL A 460 0.36 0.88 28.76
CA VAL A 460 1.33 1.98 28.68
C VAL A 460 2.55 1.67 29.55
N VAL A 461 3.74 1.90 29.02
CA VAL A 461 5.03 1.62 29.66
C VAL A 461 5.88 2.90 29.66
N PRO A 462 6.17 3.51 30.82
CA PRO A 462 5.68 3.15 32.16
C PRO A 462 4.18 3.43 32.33
N PRO A 463 3.50 2.83 33.32
CA PRO A 463 2.07 3.05 33.56
C PRO A 463 1.74 4.53 33.77
N LEU A 464 0.60 4.95 33.22
CA LEU A 464 0.08 6.31 33.38
C LEU A 464 -0.29 6.62 34.85
N SER A 465 -0.40 7.91 35.16
CA SER A 465 -0.93 8.34 36.44
C SER A 465 -2.43 8.00 36.54
N SER A 466 -2.93 7.80 37.76
CA SER A 466 -4.35 7.47 37.98
C SER A 466 -5.28 8.53 37.36
N GLY A 467 -6.15 8.10 36.43
CA GLY A 467 -7.13 8.96 35.76
C GLY A 467 -6.69 9.51 34.39
N GLU A 468 -5.46 9.23 33.96
CA GLU A 468 -5.01 9.51 32.60
C GLU A 468 -5.40 8.35 31.67
N SER A 469 -5.95 8.67 30.49
CA SER A 469 -6.20 7.73 29.41
C SER A 469 -5.59 8.28 28.12
N LEU A 470 -4.92 7.45 27.35
CA LEU A 470 -4.44 7.83 26.02
C LEU A 470 -5.46 7.39 24.98
N ILE A 471 -5.86 8.33 24.12
CA ILE A 471 -6.70 8.07 22.96
C ILE A 471 -5.83 8.27 21.71
N LEU A 472 -6.00 7.40 20.73
CA LEU A 472 -5.31 7.51 19.45
C LEU A 472 -5.86 8.71 18.66
N LYS A 473 -4.98 9.64 18.30
CA LYS A 473 -5.27 10.77 17.40
C LYS A 473 -4.91 10.41 15.97
N ASP A 474 -5.42 11.16 15.00
CA ASP A 474 -5.08 10.95 13.59
C ASP A 474 -3.56 10.98 13.34
N ILE A 475 -2.87 11.97 13.94
CA ILE A 475 -1.43 12.18 13.81
C ILE A 475 -0.59 11.04 14.41
N ASP A 476 -1.12 10.35 15.42
CA ASP A 476 -0.45 9.23 16.09
C ASP A 476 -0.41 7.97 15.20
N ASP A 477 -1.19 7.96 14.11
CA ASP A 477 -1.26 6.86 13.16
C ASP A 477 -0.58 7.18 11.81
N VAL A 478 0.03 8.37 11.68
CA VAL A 478 0.66 8.84 10.43
C VAL A 478 2.09 8.36 10.29
N PHE A 479 2.94 8.65 11.27
CA PHE A 479 4.38 8.46 11.14
C PHE A 479 4.79 7.04 11.57
N GLY A 480 4.71 6.09 10.63
CA GLY A 480 5.25 4.73 10.75
C GLY A 480 6.61 4.55 10.09
N LEU A 481 6.95 3.32 9.70
CA LEU A 481 8.21 2.95 9.02
C LEU A 481 9.48 3.13 9.87
N ILE A 482 9.38 3.03 11.19
CA ILE A 482 10.46 3.40 12.11
C ILE A 482 11.64 2.41 12.03
N ASN A 483 11.34 1.11 12.07
CA ASN A 483 12.30 0.02 12.06
C ASN A 483 12.34 -0.76 10.72
N VAL A 484 11.90 -0.13 9.62
CA VAL A 484 11.88 -0.82 8.31
C VAL A 484 13.22 -0.71 7.60
N THR A 485 13.53 -1.75 6.83
CA THR A 485 14.69 -1.79 5.93
C THR A 485 14.21 -1.79 4.47
N PRO A 486 14.54 -0.75 3.68
CA PRO A 486 14.19 -0.70 2.26
C PRO A 486 14.85 -1.83 1.47
N HIS A 487 14.13 -2.43 0.51
CA HIS A 487 14.69 -3.47 -0.36
C HIS A 487 15.73 -2.93 -1.34
N ILE A 488 15.60 -1.66 -1.73
CA ILE A 488 16.51 -1.00 -2.66
C ILE A 488 17.87 -0.78 -2.00
N GLN A 489 18.91 -1.28 -2.66
CA GLN A 489 20.29 -1.09 -2.24
C GLN A 489 20.87 0.21 -2.83
N PRO A 490 21.61 1.01 -2.04
CA PRO A 490 22.30 2.18 -2.52
C PRO A 490 23.52 1.77 -3.35
N LYS A 491 23.83 2.53 -4.39
CA LYS A 491 25.00 2.25 -5.26
C LYS A 491 26.30 2.85 -4.72
N SER A 492 26.20 3.79 -3.78
CA SER A 492 27.34 4.45 -3.15
C SER A 492 26.99 4.88 -1.73
N THR A 493 27.99 5.28 -0.94
CA THR A 493 27.81 5.82 0.42
C THR A 493 27.02 7.13 0.45
N ASN A 494 26.99 7.86 -0.67
CA ASN A 494 26.29 9.15 -0.79
C ASN A 494 24.86 8.98 -1.33
N GLU A 495 24.41 7.74 -1.55
CA GLU A 495 23.01 7.45 -1.86
C GLU A 495 22.29 7.02 -0.59
N LEU A 496 21.41 7.87 -0.06
CA LEU A 496 20.56 7.50 1.07
C LEU A 496 19.21 7.01 0.55
N ARG A 497 18.57 6.19 1.38
CA ARG A 497 17.37 5.46 0.99
C ARG A 497 16.13 6.26 1.38
N TYR A 498 15.07 6.04 0.63
CA TYR A 498 13.73 6.39 1.09
C TYR A 498 12.75 5.27 0.80
N VAL A 499 11.76 5.16 1.68
CA VAL A 499 10.75 4.10 1.68
C VAL A 499 9.38 4.72 1.82
N ILE A 500 8.40 4.09 1.20
CA ILE A 500 7.01 4.53 1.18
C ILE A 500 6.13 3.35 1.55
N ASP A 501 5.22 3.58 2.49
CA ASP A 501 4.09 2.70 2.77
C ASP A 501 3.01 2.94 1.70
N GLN A 502 2.59 1.89 0.99
CA GLN A 502 1.58 2.04 -0.07
C GLN A 502 0.14 1.98 0.47
N ASN A 503 -0.04 1.68 1.77
CA ASN A 503 -1.35 1.66 2.40
C ASN A 503 -1.81 3.09 2.73
N LEU A 504 -2.99 3.45 2.23
CA LEU A 504 -3.60 4.76 2.47
C LEU A 504 -4.05 4.88 3.94
N LEU A 505 -3.87 6.06 4.50
CA LEU A 505 -4.38 6.51 5.78
C LEU A 505 -5.41 7.61 5.55
N LEU A 506 -6.36 7.74 6.46
CA LEU A 506 -7.34 8.82 6.47
C LEU A 506 -6.97 9.80 7.58
N ILE A 507 -6.64 11.05 7.22
CA ILE A 507 -6.19 12.07 8.18
C ILE A 507 -6.98 13.35 8.02
N ASP A 508 -6.97 14.17 9.07
CA ASP A 508 -7.60 15.49 9.04
C ASP A 508 -6.58 16.63 8.97
N PHE A 509 -7.05 17.77 8.49
CA PHE A 509 -6.33 19.02 8.53
C PHE A 509 -7.25 20.12 9.05
N GLU A 510 -6.84 20.80 10.12
CA GLU A 510 -7.56 21.97 10.63
C GLU A 510 -7.66 23.06 9.56
N ASN A 511 -8.85 23.62 9.38
CA ASN A 511 -9.12 24.74 8.48
C ASN A 511 -9.27 26.05 9.28
N LYS A 512 -9.15 27.20 8.60
CA LYS A 512 -9.17 28.53 9.25
C LYS A 512 -10.47 28.90 9.97
N ARG A 513 -11.55 28.15 9.76
CA ARG A 513 -12.85 28.35 10.42
C ARG A 513 -13.05 27.42 11.63
N GLY A 514 -12.07 26.56 11.95
CA GLY A 514 -12.19 25.55 13.00
C GLY A 514 -12.89 24.26 12.57
N GLY A 515 -13.14 24.06 11.27
CA GLY A 515 -13.56 22.78 10.71
C GLY A 515 -12.37 21.94 10.23
N LYS A 516 -12.64 20.73 9.73
CA LYS A 516 -11.62 19.76 9.28
C LYS A 516 -11.73 19.49 7.78
N ASP A 517 -10.62 19.68 7.05
CA ASP A 517 -10.45 19.08 5.72
C ASP A 517 -10.01 17.63 5.90
N ILE A 518 -10.42 16.73 5.01
CA ILE A 518 -10.06 15.32 5.11
C ILE A 518 -9.25 14.89 3.90
N ALA A 519 -8.20 14.11 4.16
CA ALA A 519 -7.33 13.61 3.11
C ALA A 519 -7.03 12.13 3.27
N THR A 520 -6.75 11.52 2.14
CA THR A 520 -6.04 10.24 2.11
C THR A 520 -4.57 10.48 1.82
N VAL A 521 -3.71 9.89 2.64
CA VAL A 521 -2.26 10.04 2.53
C VAL A 521 -1.56 8.69 2.62
N THR A 522 -0.33 8.63 2.14
CA THR A 522 0.64 7.58 2.49
C THR A 522 1.78 8.19 3.29
N THR A 523 2.63 7.36 3.89
CA THR A 523 3.79 7.82 4.66
C THR A 523 5.08 7.47 3.95
N LYS A 524 6.01 8.42 3.90
CA LYS A 524 7.35 8.28 3.35
C LYS A 524 8.38 8.57 4.45
N ARG A 525 9.40 7.72 4.57
CA ARG A 525 10.61 7.96 5.38
C ARG A 525 11.78 8.25 4.45
N VAL A 526 12.47 9.35 4.70
CA VAL A 526 13.66 9.79 3.97
C VAL A 526 14.82 9.94 4.95
N GLU A 527 15.97 9.42 4.56
CA GLU A 527 17.23 9.64 5.27
C GLU A 527 18.01 10.74 4.54
N ASP A 528 18.53 11.72 5.28
CA ASP A 528 19.41 12.76 4.75
C ASP A 528 20.60 13.03 5.69
N MET A 529 21.66 13.65 5.15
CA MET A 529 22.87 13.96 5.91
C MET A 529 23.30 15.39 5.63
N ILE A 530 23.57 16.14 6.69
CA ILE A 530 24.13 17.49 6.63
C ILE A 530 25.56 17.49 7.17
N MET A 531 26.40 18.35 6.59
CA MET A 531 27.74 18.65 7.06
C MET A 531 27.69 19.93 7.90
N GLY A 532 28.07 19.82 9.16
CA GLY A 532 28.34 20.94 10.06
C GLY A 532 29.72 21.57 9.78
N ASP A 533 30.41 21.99 10.84
CA ASP A 533 31.73 22.61 10.72
C ASP A 533 32.87 21.57 10.71
N GLU A 534 33.81 21.76 9.78
CA GLU A 534 35.11 21.10 9.53
C GLU A 534 35.25 19.56 9.60
N ASN A 535 34.37 18.78 10.23
CA ASN A 535 34.28 17.30 10.20
C ASN A 535 32.98 16.71 10.81
N GLU A 536 32.04 17.52 11.30
CA GLU A 536 30.80 17.00 11.91
C GLU A 536 29.75 16.69 10.83
N THR A 537 29.21 15.48 10.81
CA THR A 537 28.01 15.15 10.01
C THR A 537 26.84 14.85 10.94
N LEU A 538 25.66 15.33 10.57
CA LEU A 538 24.41 14.96 11.24
C LEU A 538 23.54 14.19 10.26
N GLU A 539 23.33 12.91 10.57
CA GLU A 539 22.35 12.07 9.90
C GLU A 539 20.96 12.33 10.49
N ARG A 540 19.98 12.44 9.61
CA ARG A 540 18.61 12.84 9.95
C ARG A 540 17.61 11.92 9.26
N VAL A 541 16.44 11.83 9.86
CA VAL A 541 15.31 11.05 9.36
C VAL A 541 14.11 11.97 9.30
N THR A 542 13.52 12.07 8.11
CA THR A 542 12.30 12.83 7.87
C THR A 542 11.17 11.89 7.46
N TYR A 543 10.08 11.95 8.19
CA TYR A 543 8.82 11.33 7.82
C TYR A 543 7.91 12.39 7.20
N GLU A 544 7.30 12.10 6.06
CA GLU A 544 6.35 13.00 5.41
C GLU A 544 5.10 12.25 4.95
N THR A 545 3.96 12.96 4.96
CA THR A 545 2.76 12.49 4.28
C THR A 545 2.83 12.77 2.80
N LEU A 546 2.45 11.79 1.97
CA LEU A 546 2.25 11.96 0.55
C LEU A 546 0.75 11.98 0.24
N LEU A 547 0.27 13.09 -0.30
CA LEU A 547 -1.14 13.32 -0.56
C LEU A 547 -1.64 12.48 -1.73
N ASN A 548 -2.68 11.66 -1.51
CA ASN A 548 -3.36 10.92 -2.56
C ASN A 548 -4.63 11.64 -3.04
N ASN A 549 -5.53 11.99 -2.13
CA ASN A 549 -6.72 12.79 -2.44
C ASN A 549 -7.11 13.63 -1.23
N ILE A 550 -7.77 14.76 -1.45
CA ILE A 550 -8.24 15.65 -0.37
C ILE A 550 -9.58 16.27 -0.71
N ARG A 551 -10.46 16.31 0.29
CA ARG A 551 -11.71 17.05 0.22
C ARG A 551 -11.70 18.22 1.20
N GLN A 552 -11.83 19.41 0.64
CA GLN A 552 -11.84 20.68 1.37
C GLN A 552 -13.28 21.10 1.69
N GLY A 553 -13.49 21.74 2.83
CA GLY A 553 -14.77 22.39 3.13
C GLY A 553 -14.98 23.63 2.26
N PHE A 554 -15.74 23.55 1.18
CA PHE A 554 -16.00 24.67 0.27
C PHE A 554 -17.18 25.53 0.71
N GLU A 555 -16.94 26.42 1.69
CA GLU A 555 -17.84 27.56 1.92
C GLU A 555 -17.07 28.88 2.07
N GLY A 556 -16.96 29.63 0.96
CA GLY A 556 -16.56 31.04 0.95
C GLY A 556 -15.20 31.38 0.30
N PHE A 557 -14.93 32.69 0.17
CA PHE A 557 -13.76 33.33 -0.46
C PHE A 557 -12.40 33.10 0.24
N TYR A 558 -12.23 32.01 1.01
CA TYR A 558 -11.00 31.77 1.77
C TYR A 558 -9.95 31.01 0.94
N GLN A 559 -8.67 31.17 1.30
CA GLN A 559 -7.55 30.44 0.69
C GLN A 559 -7.80 28.93 0.76
N SER A 560 -7.89 28.28 -0.41
CA SER A 560 -7.93 26.84 -0.55
C SER A 560 -6.60 26.19 -0.12
N ARG A 561 -6.65 24.90 0.20
CA ARG A 561 -5.45 24.09 0.46
C ARG A 561 -4.86 23.60 -0.87
N SER A 562 -3.56 23.37 -0.93
CA SER A 562 -2.94 22.70 -2.05
C SER A 562 -3.50 21.29 -2.18
N ALA A 563 -3.77 20.85 -3.39
CA ALA A 563 -4.23 19.50 -3.71
C ALA A 563 -3.28 18.81 -4.70
N TYR A 564 -1.99 19.17 -4.58
CA TYR A 564 -0.91 18.51 -5.30
C TYR A 564 -0.84 17.04 -4.88
N GLN A 565 -1.08 16.12 -5.83
CA GLN A 565 -0.96 14.69 -5.60
C GLN A 565 0.51 14.28 -5.64
N ASP A 566 0.99 13.74 -4.54
CA ASP A 566 2.32 13.17 -4.46
C ASP A 566 2.34 11.79 -5.15
N ASN A 567 3.41 11.49 -5.87
CA ASN A 567 3.53 10.24 -6.60
C ASN A 567 4.96 9.71 -6.52
N SER A 568 5.17 8.70 -5.69
CA SER A 568 6.49 8.16 -5.49
C SER A 568 6.43 6.69 -5.09
N ASN A 569 7.45 5.94 -5.53
CA ASN A 569 7.76 4.60 -5.05
C ASN A 569 9.06 4.70 -4.24
N GLY A 570 9.39 3.69 -3.42
CA GLY A 570 10.68 3.68 -2.72
C GLY A 570 11.88 3.86 -3.69
N GLY A 571 12.99 4.38 -3.18
CA GLY A 571 14.15 4.69 -4.00
C GLY A 571 15.38 5.13 -3.22
N THR A 572 16.33 5.74 -3.94
CA THR A 572 17.49 6.41 -3.36
C THR A 572 17.57 7.85 -3.83
N ILE A 573 18.18 8.71 -3.01
CA ILE A 573 18.52 10.09 -3.35
C ILE A 573 20.05 10.18 -3.34
N THR A 574 20.62 10.64 -4.45
CA THR A 574 22.07 10.88 -4.56
C THR A 574 22.39 12.24 -3.99
N TYR A 575 23.29 12.28 -3.01
CA TYR A 575 23.68 13.50 -2.32
C TYR A 575 25.09 13.95 -2.72
N SER A 576 25.30 15.27 -2.68
CA SER A 576 26.60 15.88 -2.95
C SER A 576 27.50 15.76 -1.73
N ASP A 577 28.76 15.41 -1.94
CA ASP A 577 29.82 15.45 -0.93
C ASP A 577 30.45 16.85 -0.76
N THR A 578 30.02 17.83 -1.56
CA THR A 578 30.59 19.19 -1.58
C THR A 578 29.62 20.27 -1.08
N MET A 579 28.36 19.92 -0.81
CA MET A 579 27.32 20.86 -0.36
C MET A 579 26.38 20.25 0.67
N ASN A 580 25.76 21.09 1.50
CA ASN A 580 24.76 20.65 2.46
C ASN A 580 23.47 20.21 1.79
N ASN A 581 23.08 18.96 2.06
CA ASN A 581 21.94 18.30 1.45
C ASN A 581 20.71 18.36 2.34
N PHE A 582 20.23 19.57 2.62
CA PHE A 582 19.01 19.71 3.41
C PHE A 582 17.85 19.02 2.70
N TYR A 583 17.15 18.14 3.41
CA TYR A 583 15.84 17.68 2.95
C TYR A 583 14.93 18.87 2.62
N SER A 584 14.39 18.87 1.41
CA SER A 584 13.34 19.79 0.98
C SER A 584 12.15 18.96 0.50
N PRO A 585 10.92 19.28 0.93
CA PRO A 585 9.74 18.66 0.36
C PRO A 585 9.64 19.00 -1.14
N GLU A 586 8.93 18.15 -1.88
CA GLU A 586 8.71 18.35 -3.31
C GLU A 586 7.87 19.61 -3.56
N LYS A 587 8.14 20.31 -4.67
CA LYS A 587 7.35 21.48 -5.09
C LYS A 587 5.87 21.05 -5.21
N PRO A 588 4.91 21.89 -4.76
CA PRO A 588 5.03 23.32 -4.49
C PRO A 588 5.35 23.67 -3.02
N TYR A 589 5.75 22.70 -2.20
CA TYR A 589 5.98 22.91 -0.77
C TYR A 589 7.40 23.42 -0.50
N TYR A 590 7.54 24.24 0.54
CA TYR A 590 8.84 24.60 1.12
C TYR A 590 8.73 24.82 2.62
N LEU A 591 9.86 24.64 3.32
CA LEU A 591 9.96 24.87 4.76
C LEU A 591 10.41 26.32 5.04
N LYS A 592 9.74 26.95 6.00
CA LYS A 592 10.06 28.29 6.51
C LYS A 592 10.46 28.21 7.97
N THR A 593 11.61 28.81 8.27
CA THR A 593 12.23 28.87 9.59
C THR A 593 11.71 30.05 10.43
N ARG A 594 11.56 29.85 11.74
CA ARG A 594 11.36 30.90 12.76
C ARG A 594 12.18 30.55 14.00
N ILE A 595 13.01 31.48 14.45
CA ILE A 595 13.83 31.31 15.65
C ILE A 595 13.16 32.04 16.81
N PHE A 596 13.03 31.39 17.96
CA PHE A 596 12.41 31.95 19.16
C PHE A 596 12.92 31.27 20.43
N THR A 597 12.61 31.84 21.60
CA THR A 597 13.07 31.35 22.89
C THR A 597 11.95 30.59 23.60
N GLY A 598 12.16 29.30 23.87
CA GLY A 598 11.25 28.46 24.65
C GLY A 598 11.06 28.97 26.07
N LEU A 599 10.03 28.46 26.77
CA LEU A 599 9.80 28.81 28.18
C LEU A 599 10.90 28.32 29.12
N ASP A 600 11.65 27.31 28.68
CA ASP A 600 12.84 26.77 29.32
C ASP A 600 14.10 27.62 29.05
N GLY A 601 13.99 28.70 28.27
CA GLY A 601 15.10 29.59 27.91
C GLY A 601 15.96 29.09 26.75
N ASN A 602 15.64 27.93 26.17
CA ASN A 602 16.38 27.38 25.04
C ASN A 602 15.97 28.05 23.73
N THR A 603 16.95 28.31 22.86
CA THR A 603 16.67 28.76 21.49
C THR A 603 16.09 27.59 20.69
N ILE A 604 14.91 27.80 20.11
CA ILE A 604 14.19 26.84 19.28
C ILE A 604 14.17 27.35 17.84
N THR A 605 14.58 26.50 16.91
CA THR A 605 14.39 26.72 15.47
C THR A 605 13.10 26.02 15.04
N GLY A 606 11.98 26.75 15.05
CA GLY A 606 10.69 26.23 14.59
C GLY A 606 10.61 26.22 13.06
N LEU A 607 10.18 25.09 12.50
CA LEU A 607 9.89 24.96 11.08
C LEU A 607 8.38 25.02 10.84
N SER A 608 7.99 25.58 9.70
CA SER A 608 6.61 25.60 9.23
C SER A 608 6.55 25.34 7.74
N ILE A 609 5.54 24.64 7.26
CA ILE A 609 5.39 24.35 5.83
C ILE A 609 4.55 25.42 5.14
N LYS A 610 4.95 25.78 3.93
CA LYS A 610 4.30 26.78 3.07
C LYS A 610 4.27 26.28 1.63
N THR A 611 3.47 26.94 0.81
CA THR A 611 3.35 26.65 -0.62
C THR A 611 3.76 27.88 -1.44
N ASP A 612 4.32 27.67 -2.62
CA ASP A 612 4.69 28.76 -3.55
C ASP A 612 3.48 29.63 -3.92
N GLU A 613 2.31 29.02 -4.06
CA GLU A 613 1.05 29.67 -4.44
C GLU A 613 0.32 30.37 -3.29
N LYS A 614 0.91 30.41 -2.09
CA LYS A 614 0.30 30.96 -0.85
C LYS A 614 -1.05 30.32 -0.47
N THR A 615 -1.32 29.10 -0.93
CA THR A 615 -2.42 28.25 -0.46
C THR A 615 -2.08 27.64 0.91
N LEU A 616 -3.05 27.00 1.56
CA LEU A 616 -2.77 26.23 2.76
C LEU A 616 -2.02 24.94 2.38
N PRO A 617 -1.03 24.47 3.17
CA PRO A 617 -0.34 23.22 2.90
C PRO A 617 -1.20 21.99 3.30
N SER A 618 -1.06 20.89 2.58
CA SER A 618 -1.73 19.58 2.82
C SER A 618 -0.71 18.46 3.07
N LYS A 619 0.33 18.79 3.84
CA LYS A 619 1.43 17.88 4.13
C LYS A 619 1.83 18.02 5.60
N LYS A 620 1.94 16.89 6.31
CA LYS A 620 2.48 16.79 7.67
C LYS A 620 3.89 16.19 7.61
N LEU A 621 4.81 16.68 8.44
CA LEU A 621 6.20 16.24 8.49
C LEU A 621 6.67 16.02 9.93
N LEU A 622 7.44 14.98 10.16
CA LEU A 622 8.19 14.74 11.40
C LEU A 622 9.68 14.62 11.07
N GLY A 623 10.51 15.53 11.60
CA GLY A 623 11.96 15.52 11.43
C GLY A 623 12.68 15.28 12.76
N ILE A 624 13.46 14.21 12.84
CA ILE A 624 14.31 13.87 13.99
C ILE A 624 15.70 13.45 13.51
N THR A 625 16.68 13.46 14.41
CA THR A 625 18.01 12.95 14.11
C THR A 625 17.99 11.43 14.01
N LYS A 626 18.97 10.83 13.32
CA LYS A 626 19.10 9.38 13.28
C LYS A 626 19.31 8.78 14.67
N ILE A 627 20.10 9.44 15.52
CA ILE A 627 20.33 9.00 16.91
C ILE A 627 19.00 8.95 17.69
N GLU A 628 18.15 9.96 17.55
CA GLU A 628 16.81 9.96 18.15
C GLU A 628 15.95 8.83 17.58
N ASN A 629 15.95 8.61 16.27
CA ASN A 629 15.22 7.52 15.63
C ASN A 629 15.67 6.14 16.12
N ASP A 630 16.98 5.92 16.25
CA ASP A 630 17.56 4.64 16.65
C ASP A 630 17.19 4.28 18.10
N LYS A 631 16.94 5.27 18.99
CA LYS A 631 16.36 5.02 20.32
C LYS A 631 15.00 4.33 20.21
N PHE A 632 14.17 4.74 19.25
CA PHE A 632 12.84 4.18 19.07
C PHE A 632 12.87 2.81 18.38
N SER A 633 13.76 2.61 17.41
CA SER A 633 14.02 1.27 16.84
C SER A 633 14.41 0.28 17.94
N LEU A 634 15.29 0.68 18.87
CA LEU A 634 15.68 -0.16 19.99
C LEU A 634 14.50 -0.49 20.92
N LEU A 635 13.62 0.47 21.22
CA LEU A 635 12.41 0.21 22.02
C LEU A 635 11.47 -0.78 21.33
N ILE A 636 11.31 -0.64 20.01
CA ILE A 636 10.49 -1.55 19.20
C ILE A 636 11.03 -2.98 19.34
N ASP A 637 12.34 -3.18 19.23
CA ASP A 637 12.94 -4.51 19.35
C ASP A 637 12.88 -5.06 20.79
N GLN A 638 13.15 -4.23 21.80
CA GLN A 638 13.09 -4.61 23.21
C GLN A 638 11.70 -5.07 23.65
N HIS A 639 10.66 -4.39 23.17
CA HIS A 639 9.26 -4.71 23.46
C HIS A 639 8.61 -5.58 22.36
N GLN A 640 9.37 -5.92 21.31
CA GLN A 640 8.96 -6.68 20.13
C GLN A 640 7.61 -6.19 19.56
N LEU A 641 7.51 -4.86 19.37
CA LEU A 641 6.29 -4.22 18.90
C LEU A 641 6.10 -4.42 17.39
N ASN A 642 4.88 -4.80 17.00
CA ASN A 642 4.47 -4.85 15.61
C ASN A 642 3.68 -3.60 15.20
N ASN A 643 3.67 -3.31 13.90
CA ASN A 643 3.01 -2.12 13.32
C ASN A 643 3.37 -0.80 14.06
N PRO A 644 4.66 -0.54 14.39
CA PRO A 644 5.03 0.57 15.25
C PRO A 644 4.86 1.93 14.56
N LYS A 645 4.33 2.90 15.30
CA LYS A 645 4.15 4.29 14.85
C LYS A 645 4.49 5.26 15.97
N PHE A 646 4.83 6.49 15.62
CA PHE A 646 5.05 7.55 16.60
C PHE A 646 3.73 8.00 17.21
N TYR A 647 3.68 8.01 18.54
CA TYR A 647 2.62 8.64 19.31
C TYR A 647 3.13 10.00 19.81
N LEU A 648 2.38 11.06 19.55
CA LEU A 648 2.71 12.43 19.95
C LEU A 648 1.95 12.75 21.23
N LYS A 649 2.60 12.60 22.39
CA LYS A 649 2.02 13.00 23.68
C LYS A 649 2.24 14.49 23.91
N ASN A 650 1.17 15.26 24.03
CA ASN A 650 1.28 16.68 24.33
C ASN A 650 1.81 16.88 25.76
N GLU A 651 2.77 17.80 25.91
CA GLU A 651 3.31 18.17 27.23
C GLU A 651 2.31 18.98 28.07
N LEU A 652 1.32 19.58 27.41
CA LEU A 652 0.17 20.21 28.07
C LEU A 652 -0.98 19.20 28.16
N SER A 653 -1.72 19.25 29.27
CA SER A 653 -2.84 18.33 29.53
C SER A 653 -4.00 18.44 28.55
N ASP A 654 -4.12 19.58 27.87
CA ASP A 654 -5.15 19.84 26.86
C ASP A 654 -4.51 19.92 25.48
N GLU A 655 -4.99 19.08 24.55
CA GLU A 655 -4.48 19.00 23.18
C GLU A 655 -4.61 20.31 22.38
N THR A 656 -5.55 21.17 22.75
CA THR A 656 -5.76 22.47 22.10
C THR A 656 -4.86 23.57 22.67
N SER A 657 -4.30 23.36 23.85
CA SER A 657 -3.45 24.32 24.54
C SER A 657 -2.10 24.51 23.84
N LYS A 658 -1.52 25.72 24.00
CA LYS A 658 -0.25 26.13 23.38
C LYS A 658 0.62 26.87 24.37
N TYR A 659 1.93 26.76 24.18
CA TYR A 659 2.91 27.63 24.80
C TYR A 659 3.02 28.95 24.03
N ASN A 660 3.43 30.01 24.73
CA ASN A 660 3.77 31.30 24.15
C ASN A 660 5.24 31.61 24.44
N SER A 661 6.03 31.84 23.39
CA SER A 661 7.44 32.24 23.52
C SER A 661 7.58 33.69 23.99
N LEU A 662 8.79 34.09 24.40
CA LEU A 662 9.08 35.49 24.79
C LEU A 662 8.84 36.49 23.65
N GLU A 663 9.00 36.04 22.41
CA GLU A 663 8.76 36.77 21.17
C GLU A 663 7.29 36.74 20.72
N GLY A 664 6.40 36.13 21.53
CA GLY A 664 4.97 36.01 21.26
C GLY A 664 4.61 34.96 20.21
N ILE A 665 5.47 33.96 20.01
CA ILE A 665 5.20 32.86 19.07
C ILE A 665 4.46 31.75 19.80
N GLU A 666 3.27 31.39 19.30
CA GLU A 666 2.54 30.21 19.75
C GLU A 666 3.19 28.94 19.20
N TYR A 667 3.41 27.96 20.08
CA TYR A 667 3.94 26.65 19.70
C TYR A 667 3.40 25.53 20.61
N LYS A 668 3.47 24.29 20.13
CA LYS A 668 3.22 23.08 20.92
C LYS A 668 4.52 22.29 21.04
N LYS A 669 4.67 21.58 22.17
CA LYS A 669 5.78 20.67 22.46
C LYS A 669 5.19 19.30 22.77
N TYR A 670 5.71 18.28 22.12
CA TYR A 670 5.28 16.90 22.28
C TYR A 670 6.47 16.04 22.72
N SER A 671 6.25 15.15 23.68
CA SER A 671 7.15 14.01 23.92
C SER A 671 6.79 12.88 22.96
N LEU A 672 7.78 12.41 22.20
CA LEU A 672 7.62 11.29 21.29
C LEU A 672 7.74 9.96 22.04
N CYS A 673 6.79 9.07 21.78
CA CYS A 673 6.84 7.68 22.18
C CYS A 673 6.39 6.77 21.04
N ILE A 674 6.52 5.45 21.22
CA ILE A 674 6.07 4.48 20.22
C ILE A 674 4.77 3.84 20.66
N ILE A 675 3.83 3.72 19.74
CA ILE A 675 2.67 2.86 19.89
C ILE A 675 2.76 1.68 18.93
N GLY A 676 2.48 0.46 19.39
CA GLY A 676 2.54 -0.75 18.59
C GLY A 676 1.69 -1.88 19.18
N GLU A 677 1.63 -3.01 18.49
CA GLU A 677 0.98 -4.23 18.95
C GLU A 677 2.02 -5.12 19.67
N ASN A 678 1.75 -5.55 20.90
CA ASN A 678 2.63 -6.52 21.59
C ASN A 678 2.38 -7.97 21.08
N HIS A 679 3.05 -8.98 21.63
CA HIS A 679 2.83 -10.39 21.22
C HIS A 679 1.42 -10.93 21.44
N ALA A 680 0.64 -10.31 22.34
CA ALA A 680 -0.77 -10.65 22.54
C ALA A 680 -1.69 -9.93 21.53
N GLY A 681 -1.15 -9.01 20.73
CA GLY A 681 -1.91 -8.15 19.82
C GLY A 681 -2.60 -6.97 20.51
N GLU A 682 -2.20 -6.64 21.73
CA GLU A 682 -2.73 -5.50 22.48
C GLU A 682 -1.95 -4.24 22.12
N LEU A 683 -2.67 -3.12 22.01
CA LEU A 683 -2.05 -1.83 21.77
C LEU A 683 -1.29 -1.36 22.99
N THR A 684 0.02 -1.17 22.80
CA THR A 684 0.97 -0.79 23.84
C THR A 684 1.70 0.48 23.43
N THR A 685 1.73 1.48 24.30
CA THR A 685 2.56 2.67 24.17
C THR A 685 3.80 2.55 25.04
N VAL A 686 4.98 2.81 24.50
CA VAL A 686 6.27 2.72 25.18
C VAL A 686 7.01 4.04 25.07
N PHE A 687 7.33 4.63 26.23
CA PHE A 687 8.12 5.85 26.34
C PHE A 687 9.62 5.54 26.41
N PRO A 688 10.48 6.35 25.76
CA PRO A 688 11.92 6.25 25.95
C PRO A 688 12.34 6.64 27.37
N THR A 689 13.48 6.13 27.83
CA THR A 689 14.06 6.54 29.12
C THR A 689 14.47 8.01 29.11
N ASP A 690 15.03 8.47 28.00
CA ASP A 690 15.32 9.88 27.76
C ASP A 690 14.31 10.43 26.75
N ASP A 691 13.51 11.40 27.17
CA ASP A 691 12.50 12.03 26.32
C ASP A 691 13.13 12.62 25.04
N VAL A 692 12.44 12.40 23.92
CA VAL A 692 12.72 13.08 22.65
C VAL A 692 11.56 14.04 22.40
N TYR A 693 11.85 15.33 22.49
CA TYR A 693 10.83 16.35 22.27
C TYR A 693 10.82 16.84 20.83
N VAL A 694 9.63 17.01 20.29
CA VAL A 694 9.41 17.72 19.03
C VAL A 694 8.53 18.94 19.25
N THR A 695 8.80 19.98 18.48
CA THR A 695 8.05 21.24 18.54
C THR A 695 7.35 21.49 17.21
N THR A 696 6.20 22.15 17.26
CA THR A 696 5.48 22.63 16.09
C THR A 696 4.90 24.02 16.33
N VAL A 697 4.90 24.85 15.28
CA VAL A 697 4.30 26.20 15.26
C VAL A 697 3.08 26.29 14.35
N ASP A 698 2.77 25.22 13.60
CA ASP A 698 1.68 25.19 12.63
C ASP A 698 0.85 23.90 12.63
N SER A 699 1.12 22.98 13.57
CA SER A 699 0.50 21.64 13.66
C SER A 699 0.68 20.77 12.42
N MET A 700 1.63 21.11 11.54
CA MET A 700 1.94 20.37 10.32
C MET A 700 3.38 19.86 10.34
N VAL A 701 4.32 20.70 10.78
CA VAL A 701 5.75 20.34 10.87
C VAL A 701 6.14 20.16 12.32
N PHE A 702 6.60 18.96 12.65
CA PHE A 702 7.05 18.55 13.97
C PHE A 702 8.54 18.25 13.88
N THR A 703 9.38 18.96 14.64
CA THR A 703 10.83 18.72 14.57
C THR A 703 11.48 18.73 15.94
N SER A 704 12.47 17.85 16.13
CA SER A 704 13.40 17.97 17.25
C SER A 704 14.29 19.20 17.06
N ASN A 705 14.78 19.76 18.18
CA ASN A 705 15.64 20.94 18.11
C ASN A 705 16.96 20.63 17.38
N GLU A 706 17.50 19.44 17.58
CA GLU A 706 18.73 18.99 16.93
C GLU A 706 18.56 18.81 15.42
N TYR A 707 17.38 18.35 14.96
CA TYR A 707 17.07 18.26 13.54
C TYR A 707 17.03 19.64 12.87
N SER A 708 16.39 20.62 13.52
CA SER A 708 16.08 21.92 12.90
C SER A 708 17.16 22.98 13.09
N LYS A 709 18.08 22.85 14.06
CA LYS A 709 19.08 23.88 14.37
C LYS A 709 19.97 24.30 13.20
N PHE A 710 20.22 23.39 12.25
CA PHE A 710 21.04 23.64 11.07
C PHE A 710 20.24 24.08 9.83
N TYR A 711 18.91 24.11 9.91
CA TYR A 711 18.09 24.49 8.76
C TYR A 711 18.33 25.97 8.40
N PRO A 712 18.56 26.31 7.12
CA PRO A 712 18.91 27.68 6.76
C PRO A 712 17.83 28.68 7.15
N ASN A 713 18.25 29.85 7.64
CA ASN A 713 17.34 30.95 7.94
C ASN A 713 16.99 31.70 6.65
N LEU A 714 16.02 31.16 5.90
CA LEU A 714 15.56 31.76 4.65
C LEU A 714 14.62 32.94 4.95
N SER A 715 15.15 34.17 4.89
CA SER A 715 14.32 35.37 4.80
C SER A 715 13.77 35.51 3.37
N LYS A 716 12.55 36.08 3.23
CA LYS A 716 11.79 36.18 1.97
C LYS A 716 12.54 36.82 0.78
N GLU A 717 13.69 37.46 0.99
CA GLU A 717 14.44 38.15 -0.06
C GLU A 717 15.34 37.24 -0.90
N ILE A 718 15.58 35.99 -0.48
CA ILE A 718 16.57 35.12 -1.12
C ILE A 718 15.96 34.09 -2.09
N ILE A 719 14.65 33.83 -2.02
CA ILE A 719 13.98 32.80 -2.86
C ILE A 719 14.09 33.11 -4.37
N PHE A 720 14.19 34.39 -4.77
CA PHE A 720 14.37 34.75 -6.18
C PHE A 720 15.82 34.69 -6.70
N LYS A 721 16.82 34.41 -5.85
CA LYS A 721 18.23 34.36 -6.26
C LYS A 721 18.84 32.97 -6.33
N LEU A 722 18.21 31.94 -5.75
CA LEU A 722 18.73 30.56 -5.79
C LEU A 722 18.35 29.78 -7.06
N ASP A 723 17.34 30.21 -7.82
CA ASP A 723 17.01 29.62 -9.14
C ASP A 723 17.94 30.11 -10.28
N LEU A 724 19.07 30.77 -9.96
CA LEU A 724 19.99 31.36 -10.94
C LEU A 724 21.47 30.95 -10.77
N PHE A 725 21.77 29.89 -10.02
CA PHE A 725 23.12 29.33 -9.95
C PHE A 725 23.15 27.81 -10.03
#